data_AF-A0A9D3S4Z6-F1
#
_entry.id   AF-A0A9D3S4Z6-F1
#
_cell.length_a   1.000
_cell.length_b   1.000
_cell.length_c   1.000
_cell.angle_alpha   90.00
_cell.angle_beta   90.00
_cell.angle_gamma   90.00
#
_symmetry.space_group_name_H-M   'P 1'
#
loop_
_entity.id
_entity.type
_entity.pdbx_description
1 polymer ?
#
loop_
_entity_poly.entity_id
_entity_poly.type
_entity_poly.pdbx_seq_one_letter_code
_entity_poly.pdbx_strand_id
1 'polypeptide(L)'
;MEPKHKELLDQCHQNLLESITDADRVVELLGKSGTLSPLERYELDNNCSTSSEKVDLLLKMLMNKERDHFQDLCVALEKTHPHLCSALFLNGGGPVDHSSGSTYSVLSTMPSDSESSSSLSSIGTTGKASSPPPALIDNRQMSEKLETILFQLRQVTRERDDLRKRLALSSPGTTFDDCRPNSKPSHDCERLKMQCMKAMADLQSLQNQHTKTLRRCEEAVKEADFYHTLHSRLLSDQSQLKEEMDAMKRDHAQLVREQSHLQQACEDLGRLHEEDQKELADMRLQQQQVLRENGSSEILNKLYDTAMDKLEGVKKEYDALRKRYNEKTANHNTDLSRLEQAEEEGRRLQKQMEVLMKQRDTAIHYQQQYSSSLRRFDSMQQELNKTTAQNKELTRELERLQTDATRFKTLQLKAVKDSEKYKEERDSVFNEYRLIMSERDQVIKEVDKLQTGLEVAEAKLKNTSCERKVAGEEMEALRQELSSALVERDRAICERNELLEKYCHEVKDKAEAQKELSQACKDIETVREERDVARKERTEAIIQRDQLLREYYQARQKQDSATLDMERATKEMEVLRKQCEAMSQELQEAAQEAEVAKCRRDWAFQERDKIVAERESIRTLCDNLRRERDRAVSDLAEALRNLDDTRKQKNEAARELKELKEKMENQLEKEARFRQLMAHNSHDSAIDTDSLEWETEVVEFEKDREDMDLKALGKYCRRKVKSE
;
A
#
# COMPACT_ATOMS: atom_id res chain seq x y z
N MET A 1 -35.97 -35.72 -2.60
CA MET A 1 -34.97 -34.73 -2.12
C MET A 1 -33.69 -35.44 -1.71
N GLU A 2 -32.52 -34.88 -2.07
CA GLU A 2 -31.23 -35.49 -1.74
C GLU A 2 -30.97 -35.56 -0.22
N PRO A 3 -30.24 -36.59 0.28
CA PRO A 3 -30.02 -36.78 1.72
C PRO A 3 -29.37 -35.57 2.41
N LYS A 4 -28.43 -34.90 1.72
CA LYS A 4 -27.72 -33.72 2.26
C LYS A 4 -28.66 -32.52 2.45
N HIS A 5 -29.62 -32.32 1.54
CA HIS A 5 -30.59 -31.24 1.66
C HIS A 5 -31.65 -31.53 2.74
N LYS A 6 -32.01 -32.80 2.95
CA LYS A 6 -32.88 -33.19 4.07
C LYS A 6 -32.20 -32.92 5.42
N GLU A 7 -30.94 -33.33 5.56
CA GLU A 7 -30.17 -33.11 6.80
C GLU A 7 -30.00 -31.61 7.11
N LEU A 8 -29.78 -30.77 6.09
CA LEU A 8 -29.71 -29.32 6.26
C LEU A 8 -31.06 -28.70 6.63
N LEU A 9 -32.16 -29.18 6.05
CA LEU A 9 -33.50 -28.72 6.43
C LEU A 9 -33.85 -29.13 7.85
N ASP A 10 -33.51 -30.35 8.28
CA ASP A 10 -33.71 -30.80 9.66
C ASP A 10 -32.90 -29.94 10.65
N GLN A 11 -31.65 -29.61 10.34
CA GLN A 11 -30.81 -28.73 11.17
C GLN A 11 -31.35 -27.30 11.27
N CYS A 12 -31.99 -26.81 10.20
CA CYS A 12 -32.53 -25.45 10.14
C CYS A 12 -34.03 -25.39 10.43
N HIS A 13 -34.68 -26.53 10.71
CA HIS A 13 -36.14 -26.65 10.78
C HIS A 13 -36.75 -25.69 11.80
N GLN A 14 -36.21 -25.68 13.02
CA GLN A 14 -36.68 -24.81 14.09
C GLN A 14 -36.48 -23.32 13.76
N ASN A 15 -35.34 -22.98 13.17
CA ASN A 15 -35.03 -21.60 12.79
C ASN A 15 -35.96 -21.10 11.67
N LEU A 16 -36.25 -21.94 10.68
CA LEU A 16 -37.18 -21.60 9.59
C LEU A 16 -38.62 -21.47 10.10
N LEU A 17 -39.03 -22.34 11.02
CA LEU A 17 -40.36 -22.34 11.63
C LEU A 17 -40.62 -21.08 12.48
N GLU A 18 -39.59 -20.55 13.14
CA GLU A 18 -39.67 -19.29 13.90
C GLU A 18 -39.49 -18.04 13.03
N SER A 19 -38.73 -18.13 11.94
CA SER A 19 -38.35 -16.96 11.14
C SER A 19 -39.23 -16.67 9.93
N ILE A 20 -39.98 -17.66 9.42
CA ILE A 20 -40.90 -17.45 8.30
C ILE A 20 -42.21 -16.88 8.84
N THR A 21 -42.37 -15.57 8.70
CA THR A 21 -43.55 -14.85 9.20
C THR A 21 -44.73 -14.84 8.23
N ASP A 22 -44.47 -15.05 6.93
CA ASP A 22 -45.48 -15.05 5.85
C ASP A 22 -45.41 -16.37 5.06
N ALA A 23 -46.00 -17.43 5.62
CA ALA A 23 -46.01 -18.77 5.02
C ALA A 23 -46.83 -18.83 3.72
N ASP A 24 -47.90 -18.06 3.62
CA ASP A 24 -48.82 -18.07 2.47
C ASP A 24 -48.10 -17.65 1.19
N ARG A 25 -47.26 -16.62 1.28
CA ARG A 25 -46.49 -16.12 0.15
C ARG A 25 -45.39 -17.08 -0.30
N VAL A 26 -44.81 -17.86 0.62
CA VAL A 26 -43.87 -18.93 0.30
C VAL A 26 -44.58 -20.07 -0.42
N VAL A 27 -45.75 -20.50 0.07
CA VAL A 27 -46.59 -21.53 -0.56
C VAL A 27 -47.05 -21.10 -1.96
N GLU A 28 -47.40 -19.84 -2.16
CA GLU A 28 -47.81 -19.30 -3.46
C GLU A 28 -46.65 -19.35 -4.48
N LEU A 29 -45.44 -18.97 -4.07
CA LEU A 29 -44.26 -18.98 -4.94
C LEU A 29 -43.83 -20.41 -5.31
N LEU A 30 -43.82 -21.32 -4.35
CA LEU A 30 -43.57 -22.75 -4.59
C LEU A 30 -44.69 -23.38 -5.42
N GLY A 31 -45.89 -22.80 -5.35
CA GLY A 31 -46.96 -23.14 -6.25
C GLY A 31 -46.67 -22.70 -7.69
N LYS A 32 -46.24 -21.46 -7.89
CA LYS A 32 -45.93 -20.91 -9.21
C LYS A 32 -44.75 -21.63 -9.89
N SER A 33 -43.79 -22.14 -9.13
CA SER A 33 -42.69 -22.96 -9.67
C SER A 33 -43.09 -24.41 -10.01
N GLY A 34 -44.32 -24.82 -9.69
CA GLY A 34 -44.78 -26.20 -9.88
C GLY A 34 -44.27 -27.18 -8.82
N THR A 35 -43.61 -26.68 -7.78
CA THR A 35 -43.07 -27.48 -6.68
C THR A 35 -44.17 -28.06 -5.80
N LEU A 36 -45.28 -27.33 -5.60
CA LEU A 36 -46.47 -27.82 -4.89
C LEU A 36 -47.63 -28.08 -5.87
N SER A 37 -48.25 -29.26 -5.79
CA SER A 37 -49.46 -29.60 -6.56
C SER A 37 -50.70 -28.87 -6.02
N PRO A 38 -51.78 -28.77 -6.81
CA PRO A 38 -53.01 -28.10 -6.37
C PRO A 38 -53.64 -28.74 -5.11
N LEU A 39 -53.52 -30.07 -4.96
CA LEU A 39 -54.01 -30.79 -3.79
C LEU A 39 -53.20 -30.45 -2.53
N GLU A 40 -51.88 -30.42 -2.65
CA GLU A 40 -50.98 -30.09 -1.54
C GLU A 40 -51.13 -28.64 -1.06
N ARG A 41 -51.45 -27.71 -1.97
CA ARG A 41 -51.79 -26.33 -1.60
C ARG A 41 -53.11 -26.25 -0.83
N TYR A 42 -54.12 -27.00 -1.29
CA TYR A 42 -55.40 -27.07 -0.60
C TYR A 42 -55.26 -27.68 0.81
N GLU A 43 -54.39 -28.67 0.98
CA GLU A 43 -54.07 -29.25 2.29
C GLU A 43 -53.35 -28.25 3.21
N LEU A 44 -52.36 -27.51 2.70
CA LEU A 44 -51.66 -26.47 3.46
C LEU A 44 -52.55 -25.28 3.83
N ASP A 45 -53.54 -24.94 3.00
CA ASP A 45 -54.47 -23.83 3.25
C ASP A 45 -55.57 -24.19 4.26
N ASN A 46 -56.01 -25.46 4.32
CA ASN A 46 -57.15 -25.86 5.16
C ASN A 46 -56.77 -26.65 6.43
N ASN A 47 -55.60 -27.29 6.49
CA ASN A 47 -55.22 -28.14 7.64
C ASN A 47 -54.32 -27.43 8.66
N CYS A 48 -53.96 -26.16 8.43
CA CYS A 48 -53.08 -25.39 9.32
C CYS A 48 -53.81 -24.14 9.82
N SER A 49 -53.84 -23.91 11.13
CA SER A 49 -54.50 -22.74 11.72
C SER A 49 -53.53 -21.58 11.99
N THR A 50 -52.22 -21.86 11.99
CA THR A 50 -51.17 -20.86 12.21
C THR A 50 -50.07 -20.92 11.13
N SER A 51 -49.37 -19.81 10.91
CA SER A 51 -48.24 -19.72 9.97
C SER A 51 -47.13 -20.74 10.30
N SER A 52 -46.89 -20.96 11.60
CA SER A 52 -45.87 -21.91 12.08
C SER A 52 -46.22 -23.37 11.76
N GLU A 53 -47.48 -23.78 12.00
CA GLU A 53 -47.99 -25.11 11.60
C GLU A 53 -47.94 -25.30 10.08
N LYS A 54 -48.21 -24.24 9.32
CA LYS A 54 -48.17 -24.26 7.85
C LYS A 54 -46.75 -24.44 7.33
N VAL A 55 -45.77 -23.79 7.94
CA VAL A 55 -44.34 -23.96 7.62
C VAL A 55 -43.87 -25.36 8.01
N ASP A 56 -44.27 -25.87 9.18
CA ASP A 56 -43.93 -27.23 9.62
C ASP A 56 -44.43 -28.29 8.64
N LEU A 57 -45.71 -28.18 8.25
CA LEU A 57 -46.32 -29.10 7.30
C LEU A 57 -45.68 -28.98 5.92
N LEU A 58 -45.40 -27.75 5.45
CA LEU A 58 -44.71 -27.50 4.18
C LEU A 58 -43.32 -28.15 4.12
N LEU A 59 -42.51 -27.97 5.17
CA LEU A 59 -41.15 -28.55 5.22
C LEU A 59 -41.22 -30.09 5.22
N LYS A 60 -42.12 -30.69 6.00
CA LYS A 60 -42.34 -32.15 5.99
C LYS A 60 -42.78 -32.66 4.63
N MET A 61 -43.68 -31.96 3.94
CA MET A 61 -44.12 -32.32 2.60
C MET A 61 -42.98 -32.27 1.59
N LEU A 62 -42.15 -31.21 1.61
CA LEU A 62 -41.00 -31.09 0.71
C LEU A 62 -39.94 -32.17 0.96
N MET A 63 -39.68 -32.52 2.22
CA MET A 63 -38.73 -33.59 2.57
C MET A 63 -39.21 -34.98 2.13
N ASN A 64 -40.53 -35.18 2.02
CA ASN A 64 -41.13 -36.43 1.57
C ASN A 64 -41.25 -36.55 0.04
N LYS A 65 -40.95 -35.49 -0.73
CA LYS A 65 -40.98 -35.56 -2.19
C LYS A 65 -39.81 -36.37 -2.75
N GLU A 66 -40.10 -37.14 -3.80
CA GLU A 66 -39.08 -37.92 -4.52
C GLU A 66 -38.03 -37.01 -5.18
N ARG A 67 -38.48 -35.95 -5.86
CA ARG A 67 -37.61 -34.97 -6.52
C ARG A 67 -36.98 -34.00 -5.53
N ASP A 68 -35.85 -33.42 -5.93
CA ASP A 68 -35.20 -32.38 -5.15
C ASP A 68 -35.77 -31.01 -5.48
N HIS A 69 -36.36 -30.39 -4.47
CA HIS A 69 -36.99 -29.07 -4.55
C HIS A 69 -36.33 -28.07 -3.60
N PHE A 70 -35.14 -28.39 -3.08
CA PHE A 70 -34.42 -27.53 -2.15
C PHE A 70 -34.05 -26.18 -2.79
N GLN A 71 -33.64 -26.19 -4.06
CA GLN A 71 -33.34 -24.95 -4.79
C GLN A 71 -34.59 -24.08 -4.99
N ASP A 72 -35.75 -24.68 -5.26
CA ASP A 72 -37.02 -23.95 -5.42
C ASP A 72 -37.41 -23.26 -4.09
N LEU A 73 -37.20 -23.96 -2.96
CA LEU A 73 -37.40 -23.41 -1.62
C LEU A 73 -36.43 -22.26 -1.34
N CYS A 74 -35.15 -22.40 -1.67
CA CYS A 74 -34.17 -21.33 -1.51
C CYS A 74 -34.55 -20.08 -2.31
N VAL A 75 -35.01 -20.24 -3.56
CA VAL A 75 -35.46 -19.12 -4.39
C VAL A 75 -36.74 -18.47 -3.84
N ALA A 76 -37.68 -19.28 -3.32
CA ALA A 76 -38.88 -18.75 -2.67
C ALA A 76 -38.55 -17.97 -1.39
N LEU A 77 -37.60 -18.46 -0.59
CA LEU A 77 -37.09 -17.78 0.60
C LEU A 77 -36.29 -16.54 0.26
N GLU A 78 -35.50 -16.52 -0.81
CA GLU A 78 -34.74 -15.33 -1.22
C GLU A 78 -35.69 -14.17 -1.57
N LYS A 79 -36.82 -14.50 -2.21
CA LYS A 79 -37.83 -13.51 -2.61
C LYS A 79 -38.71 -13.02 -1.46
N THR A 80 -38.91 -13.83 -0.43
CA THR A 80 -39.83 -13.52 0.68
C THR A 80 -39.10 -13.08 1.94
N HIS A 81 -38.00 -13.74 2.27
CA HIS A 81 -37.20 -13.59 3.47
C HIS A 81 -35.69 -13.67 3.14
N PRO A 82 -35.12 -12.68 2.41
CA PRO A 82 -33.74 -12.71 1.90
C PRO A 82 -32.65 -12.88 2.98
N HIS A 83 -32.96 -12.51 4.22
CA HIS A 83 -32.05 -12.66 5.36
C HIS A 83 -31.89 -14.13 5.81
N LEU A 84 -32.81 -15.03 5.44
CA LEU A 84 -32.76 -16.45 5.81
C LEU A 84 -31.93 -17.29 4.84
N CYS A 85 -31.80 -16.86 3.57
CA CYS A 85 -30.95 -17.56 2.61
C CYS A 85 -29.47 -17.55 3.05
N SER A 86 -28.99 -16.45 3.61
CA SER A 86 -27.62 -16.39 4.15
C SER A 86 -27.38 -17.36 5.31
N ALA A 87 -28.42 -17.76 6.06
CA ALA A 87 -28.30 -18.73 7.14
C ALA A 87 -28.27 -20.18 6.64
N LEU A 88 -29.02 -20.51 5.58
CA LEU A 88 -29.07 -21.86 5.00
C LEU A 88 -27.80 -22.25 4.24
N PHE A 89 -27.13 -21.28 3.59
CA PHE A 89 -25.93 -21.53 2.78
C PHE A 89 -24.59 -21.48 3.55
N LEU A 90 -24.58 -21.11 4.84
CA LEU A 90 -23.34 -20.99 5.61
C LEU A 90 -22.92 -22.25 6.38
N ASN A 91 -23.82 -23.23 6.60
CA ASN A 91 -23.55 -24.39 7.46
C ASN A 91 -23.52 -25.76 6.76
N GLY A 92 -23.61 -25.83 5.42
CA GLY A 92 -23.51 -27.08 4.66
C GLY A 92 -22.34 -27.09 3.68
N GLY A 93 -21.30 -27.89 3.94
CA GLY A 93 -20.18 -28.10 3.02
C GLY A 93 -20.64 -28.66 1.67
N GLY A 94 -20.56 -27.82 0.62
CA GLY A 94 -20.81 -28.21 -0.77
C GLY A 94 -19.52 -28.64 -1.50
N PRO A 95 -19.60 -29.62 -2.42
CA PRO A 95 -18.51 -30.00 -3.30
C PRO A 95 -18.31 -29.00 -4.45
N VAL A 96 -17.08 -29.01 -4.95
CA VAL A 96 -16.57 -28.32 -6.14
C VAL A 96 -17.46 -28.61 -7.36
N ASP A 97 -17.99 -27.56 -8.00
CA ASP A 97 -17.82 -27.42 -9.44
C ASP A 97 -18.00 -25.97 -9.92
N HIS A 98 -17.33 -25.72 -11.04
CA HIS A 98 -16.87 -24.43 -11.52
C HIS A 98 -17.95 -23.45 -12.00
N SER A 99 -17.54 -22.17 -12.04
CA SER A 99 -18.07 -21.09 -12.88
C SER A 99 -19.20 -20.25 -12.30
N SER A 100 -18.86 -19.37 -11.35
CA SER A 100 -18.90 -17.91 -11.56
C SER A 100 -18.73 -17.20 -10.23
N GLY A 101 -17.60 -16.52 -10.06
CA GLY A 101 -17.33 -15.78 -8.84
C GLY A 101 -16.13 -14.85 -8.97
N SER A 102 -16.43 -13.62 -9.39
CA SER A 102 -15.83 -12.39 -8.86
C SER A 102 -14.37 -12.06 -9.19
N THR A 103 -14.15 -10.97 -9.93
CA THR A 103 -13.59 -9.72 -9.39
C THR A 103 -13.41 -8.67 -10.50
N TYR A 104 -14.18 -7.57 -10.45
CA TYR A 104 -13.72 -6.19 -10.71
C TYR A 104 -14.87 -5.24 -10.37
N SER A 105 -14.83 -4.53 -9.25
CA SER A 105 -14.21 -3.20 -9.07
C SER A 105 -14.81 -2.10 -9.97
N VAL A 106 -15.49 -1.20 -9.26
CA VAL A 106 -15.79 0.21 -9.55
C VAL A 106 -14.71 0.87 -10.42
N LEU A 107 -15.11 1.43 -11.57
CA LEU A 107 -14.70 2.75 -12.05
C LEU A 107 -15.67 3.22 -13.15
N SER A 108 -16.01 4.49 -13.07
CA SER A 108 -17.13 5.16 -13.73
C SER A 108 -16.90 5.47 -15.22
N THR A 109 -18.02 5.49 -15.96
CA THR A 109 -18.42 6.47 -17.00
C THR A 109 -17.36 7.08 -17.92
N MET A 110 -17.48 6.79 -19.23
CA MET A 110 -17.63 7.81 -20.29
C MET A 110 -18.39 7.17 -21.48
N PRO A 111 -19.41 7.84 -22.06
CA PRO A 111 -19.99 7.45 -23.33
C PRO A 111 -19.19 8.09 -24.47
N SER A 112 -18.95 7.36 -25.55
CA SER A 112 -18.45 7.95 -26.79
C SER A 112 -19.16 7.32 -27.96
N ASP A 113 -19.93 8.18 -28.61
CA ASP A 113 -20.53 8.00 -29.92
C ASP A 113 -19.47 7.62 -30.95
N SER A 114 -19.79 6.68 -31.82
CA SER A 114 -19.48 6.75 -33.24
C SER A 114 -20.22 5.63 -33.97
N GLU A 115 -21.13 6.08 -34.82
CA GLU A 115 -21.96 5.27 -35.69
C GLU A 115 -21.14 4.52 -36.74
N SER A 116 -21.58 3.29 -36.99
CA SER A 116 -21.91 2.74 -38.32
C SER A 116 -21.05 3.17 -39.51
N SER A 117 -20.42 2.19 -40.15
CA SER A 117 -20.39 2.11 -41.61
C SER A 117 -20.03 0.71 -42.07
N SER A 118 -21.01 0.04 -42.70
CA SER A 118 -20.83 -0.78 -43.91
C SER A 118 -22.21 -1.22 -44.40
N SER A 119 -22.69 -0.68 -45.52
CA SER A 119 -22.72 -1.41 -46.79
C SER A 119 -23.43 -0.65 -47.94
N LEU A 120 -22.88 -0.85 -49.14
CA LEU A 120 -23.47 -0.83 -50.49
C LEU A 120 -23.54 0.46 -51.33
N SER A 121 -22.71 0.43 -52.37
CA SER A 121 -23.07 0.50 -53.81
C SER A 121 -22.92 1.81 -54.61
N SER A 122 -22.08 1.69 -55.66
CA SER A 122 -22.31 2.07 -57.06
C SER A 122 -22.50 3.53 -57.46
N ILE A 123 -21.49 4.10 -58.14
CA ILE A 123 -21.54 4.60 -59.54
C ILE A 123 -20.21 5.31 -59.86
N GLY A 124 -19.65 5.02 -61.03
CA GLY A 124 -18.30 5.42 -61.42
C GLY A 124 -18.15 6.86 -61.91
N THR A 125 -16.90 7.30 -62.05
CA THR A 125 -16.38 8.00 -63.24
C THR A 125 -14.85 8.15 -63.16
N THR A 126 -14.21 7.64 -64.21
CA THR A 126 -12.97 8.05 -64.90
C THR A 126 -11.83 8.80 -64.17
N GLY A 127 -10.65 8.18 -64.18
CA GLY A 127 -9.36 8.86 -64.07
C GLY A 127 -8.17 7.89 -64.01
N LYS A 128 -7.54 7.63 -65.16
CA LYS A 128 -6.32 6.80 -65.27
C LYS A 128 -5.07 7.56 -64.79
N ALA A 129 -4.23 6.90 -63.99
CA ALA A 129 -2.76 6.96 -64.08
C ALA A 129 -2.14 5.70 -63.41
N SER A 130 -0.89 5.39 -63.76
CA SER A 130 -0.32 4.05 -63.93
C SER A 130 0.69 3.60 -62.85
N SER A 131 0.66 2.29 -62.51
CA SER A 131 1.75 1.34 -62.05
C SER A 131 2.43 1.50 -60.65
N PRO A 132 3.00 0.44 -60.01
CA PRO A 132 2.97 -1.03 -60.24
C PRO A 132 2.46 -1.86 -59.00
N PRO A 133 2.22 -3.19 -59.10
CA PRO A 133 1.77 -4.01 -57.96
C PRO A 133 2.96 -4.50 -57.07
N PRO A 134 2.81 -4.56 -55.74
CA PRO A 134 3.77 -5.26 -54.88
C PRO A 134 3.61 -6.78 -55.01
N ALA A 135 4.75 -7.46 -54.97
CA ALA A 135 4.93 -8.90 -55.14
C ALA A 135 3.98 -9.76 -54.28
N LEU A 136 3.45 -10.81 -54.90
CA LEU A 136 2.91 -11.99 -54.24
C LEU A 136 3.92 -12.52 -53.22
N ILE A 137 3.65 -12.33 -51.94
CA ILE A 137 4.27 -13.14 -50.88
C ILE A 137 3.48 -14.45 -50.84
N ASP A 138 4.18 -15.52 -51.17
CA ASP A 138 3.71 -16.89 -51.38
C ASP A 138 2.74 -17.40 -50.30
N ASN A 139 1.50 -17.66 -50.73
CA ASN A 139 0.51 -18.46 -49.99
C ASN A 139 1.05 -19.87 -49.62
N ARG A 140 2.14 -20.30 -50.28
CA ARG A 140 2.88 -21.53 -50.03
C ARG A 140 3.56 -21.56 -48.65
N GLN A 141 4.11 -20.44 -48.18
CA GLN A 141 4.77 -20.37 -46.86
C GLN A 141 3.77 -20.49 -45.69
N MET A 142 2.54 -20.00 -45.85
CA MET A 142 1.50 -20.15 -44.83
C MET A 142 0.99 -21.59 -44.77
N SER A 143 0.85 -22.25 -45.93
CA SER A 143 0.48 -23.66 -46.02
C SER A 143 1.51 -24.57 -45.35
N GLU A 144 2.82 -24.33 -45.58
CA GLU A 144 3.91 -25.10 -44.96
C GLU A 144 3.94 -24.92 -43.43
N LYS A 145 3.67 -23.71 -42.93
CA LYS A 145 3.56 -23.45 -41.48
C LYS A 145 2.36 -24.17 -40.87
N LEU A 146 1.22 -24.20 -41.55
CA LEU A 146 0.03 -24.91 -41.08
C LEU A 146 0.24 -26.44 -41.06
N GLU A 147 0.92 -26.99 -42.06
CA GLU A 147 1.27 -28.40 -42.13
C GLU A 147 2.27 -28.79 -41.03
N THR A 148 3.20 -27.90 -40.71
CA THR A 148 4.15 -28.07 -39.58
C THR A 148 3.41 -28.08 -38.23
N ILE A 149 2.44 -27.20 -38.03
CA ILE A 149 1.62 -27.15 -36.80
C ILE A 149 0.76 -28.42 -36.69
N LEU A 150 0.17 -28.89 -37.79
CA LEU A 150 -0.59 -30.15 -37.81
C LEU A 150 0.28 -31.37 -37.48
N PHE A 151 1.54 -31.38 -37.93
CA PHE A 151 2.49 -32.45 -37.59
C PHE A 151 2.83 -32.44 -36.09
N GLN A 152 3.13 -31.27 -35.52
CA GLN A 152 3.42 -31.11 -34.09
C GLN A 152 2.21 -31.52 -33.22
N LEU A 153 0.99 -31.16 -33.64
CA LEU A 153 -0.22 -31.54 -32.92
C LEU A 153 -0.44 -33.06 -32.90
N ARG A 154 -0.18 -33.74 -34.03
CA ARG A 154 -0.26 -35.22 -34.10
C ARG A 154 0.80 -35.88 -33.22
N GLN A 155 1.99 -35.31 -33.12
CA GLN A 155 3.05 -35.83 -32.26
C GLN A 155 2.68 -35.73 -30.77
N VAL A 156 2.23 -34.56 -30.30
CA VAL A 156 1.80 -34.36 -28.90
C VAL A 156 0.61 -35.24 -28.55
N THR A 157 -0.30 -35.47 -29.50
CA THR A 157 -1.45 -36.36 -29.31
C THR A 157 -1.01 -37.82 -29.09
N ARG A 158 -0.02 -38.31 -29.86
CA ARG A 158 0.56 -39.65 -29.68
C ARG A 158 1.29 -39.79 -28.35
N GLU A 159 2.09 -38.79 -27.97
CA GLU A 159 2.83 -38.78 -26.71
C GLU A 159 1.89 -38.83 -25.51
N ARG A 160 0.79 -38.07 -25.55
CA ARG A 160 -0.29 -38.14 -24.54
C ARG A 160 -0.92 -39.54 -24.48
N ASP A 161 -1.20 -40.16 -25.61
CA ASP A 161 -1.86 -41.47 -25.65
C ASP A 161 -0.94 -42.60 -25.17
N ASP A 162 0.37 -42.52 -25.45
CA ASP A 162 1.37 -43.44 -24.91
C ASP A 162 1.62 -43.23 -23.41
N LEU A 163 1.50 -41.99 -22.91
CA LEU A 163 1.52 -41.72 -21.47
C LEU A 163 0.27 -42.26 -20.77
N ARG A 164 -0.92 -42.12 -21.38
CA ARG A 164 -2.16 -42.75 -20.88
C ARG A 164 -2.09 -44.27 -20.86
N LYS A 165 -1.52 -44.91 -21.89
CA LYS A 165 -1.30 -46.37 -21.91
C LYS A 165 -0.36 -46.83 -20.79
N ARG A 166 0.72 -46.07 -20.53
CA ARG A 166 1.65 -46.38 -19.43
C ARG A 166 1.02 -46.20 -18.05
N LEU A 167 0.16 -45.20 -17.88
CA LEU A 167 -0.58 -44.97 -16.64
C LEU A 167 -1.62 -46.07 -16.39
N ALA A 168 -2.27 -46.59 -17.43
CA ALA A 168 -3.26 -47.67 -17.33
C ALA A 168 -2.67 -49.04 -16.97
N LEU A 169 -1.38 -49.28 -17.21
CA LEU A 169 -0.68 -50.52 -16.85
C LEU A 169 -0.08 -50.50 -15.43
N SER A 170 -0.19 -49.38 -14.73
CA SER A 170 0.35 -49.18 -13.37
C SER A 170 -0.76 -49.34 -12.32
N SER A 171 -1.31 -50.55 -12.17
CA SER A 171 -2.18 -50.89 -11.03
C SER A 171 -1.37 -51.65 -9.97
N PRO A 172 -1.31 -51.19 -8.70
CA PRO A 172 -0.45 -51.79 -7.69
C PRO A 172 -1.11 -53.02 -7.07
N GLY A 173 -0.48 -54.19 -7.25
CA GLY A 173 -0.82 -55.42 -6.56
C GLY A 173 0.41 -56.27 -6.31
N THR A 174 0.72 -56.44 -5.02
CA THR A 174 1.52 -57.50 -4.37
C THR A 174 3.02 -57.28 -4.08
N THR A 175 3.35 -57.74 -2.86
CA THR A 175 4.65 -58.04 -2.20
C THR A 175 5.49 -56.90 -1.63
N PHE A 176 5.13 -56.51 -0.41
CA PHE A 176 5.88 -56.65 0.86
C PHE A 176 7.43 -56.80 0.81
N ASP A 177 8.06 -55.98 1.67
CA ASP A 177 9.42 -56.02 2.25
C ASP A 177 10.64 -56.09 1.32
N ASP A 178 11.33 -54.94 1.17
CA ASP A 178 12.68 -54.79 1.71
C ASP A 178 13.20 -53.33 1.69
N CYS A 179 13.85 -52.93 2.78
CA CYS A 179 14.85 -51.84 2.91
C CYS A 179 14.42 -50.35 3.01
N ARG A 180 14.26 -49.91 4.27
CA ARG A 180 14.67 -48.62 4.93
C ARG A 180 14.24 -47.24 4.38
N PRO A 181 13.91 -46.30 5.29
CA PRO A 181 13.47 -44.96 4.94
C PRO A 181 14.66 -44.06 4.60
N ASN A 182 14.67 -43.48 3.40
CA ASN A 182 15.49 -42.30 3.13
C ASN A 182 14.58 -41.14 2.71
N SER A 183 14.72 -40.06 3.47
CA SER A 183 14.02 -38.78 3.40
C SER A 183 14.08 -38.13 2.02
N LYS A 184 12.91 -37.66 1.53
CA LYS A 184 12.63 -36.28 1.03
C LYS A 184 11.39 -36.28 0.12
N PRO A 185 10.18 -36.00 0.62
CA PRO A 185 9.24 -35.21 -0.16
C PRO A 185 9.73 -33.75 -0.19
N SER A 186 9.54 -33.02 -1.28
CA SER A 186 9.82 -31.57 -1.41
C SER A 186 11.26 -31.15 -1.71
N HIS A 187 11.73 -31.40 -2.93
CA HIS A 187 12.72 -30.51 -3.56
C HIS A 187 12.29 -30.13 -4.98
N ASP A 188 11.60 -31.03 -5.69
CA ASP A 188 11.10 -30.77 -7.04
C ASP A 188 9.82 -29.94 -7.05
N CYS A 189 8.93 -30.12 -6.06
CA CYS A 189 7.76 -29.25 -5.88
C CYS A 189 8.17 -27.82 -5.49
N GLU A 190 9.14 -27.68 -4.57
CA GLU A 190 9.74 -26.41 -4.18
C GLU A 190 10.42 -25.72 -5.40
N ARG A 191 11.17 -26.48 -6.20
CA ARG A 191 11.83 -25.98 -7.42
C ARG A 191 10.81 -25.51 -8.46
N LEU A 192 9.73 -26.28 -8.68
CA LEU A 192 8.67 -25.93 -9.61
C LEU A 192 7.90 -24.68 -9.14
N LYS A 193 7.61 -24.56 -7.84
CA LYS A 193 7.01 -23.36 -7.24
C LYS A 193 7.89 -22.13 -7.46
N MET A 194 9.20 -22.24 -7.23
CA MET A 194 10.14 -21.17 -7.49
C MET A 194 10.20 -20.80 -8.99
N GLN A 195 10.11 -21.78 -9.89
CA GLN A 195 10.03 -21.55 -11.32
C GLN A 195 8.72 -20.86 -11.73
N CYS A 196 7.58 -21.25 -11.17
CA CYS A 196 6.29 -20.59 -11.41
C CYS A 196 6.30 -19.15 -10.87
N MET A 197 6.82 -18.92 -9.66
CA MET A 197 6.96 -17.57 -9.11
C MET A 197 7.86 -16.69 -9.97
N LYS A 198 8.98 -17.24 -10.46
CA LYS A 198 9.87 -16.54 -11.40
C LYS A 198 9.17 -16.23 -12.72
N ALA A 199 8.47 -17.19 -13.32
CA ALA A 199 7.73 -16.98 -14.56
C ALA A 199 6.61 -15.94 -14.41
N MET A 200 5.92 -15.91 -13.26
CA MET A 200 4.92 -14.88 -12.96
C MET A 200 5.55 -13.49 -12.79
N ALA A 201 6.70 -13.38 -12.12
CA ALA A 201 7.44 -12.13 -12.00
C ALA A 201 7.96 -11.64 -13.37
N ASP A 202 8.46 -12.55 -14.20
CA ASP A 202 8.90 -12.27 -15.57
C ASP A 202 7.72 -11.81 -16.44
N LEU A 203 6.56 -12.45 -16.32
CA LEU A 203 5.33 -12.06 -17.02
C LEU A 203 4.85 -10.68 -16.60
N GLN A 204 4.87 -10.37 -15.31
CA GLN A 204 4.51 -9.06 -14.77
C GLN A 204 5.50 -7.97 -15.23
N SER A 205 6.79 -8.31 -15.29
CA SER A 205 7.83 -7.44 -15.86
C SER A 205 7.58 -7.17 -17.35
N LEU A 206 7.25 -8.21 -18.12
CA LEU A 206 6.96 -8.10 -19.56
C LEU A 206 5.69 -7.28 -19.81
N GLN A 207 4.65 -7.47 -18.99
CA GLN A 207 3.42 -6.67 -19.04
C GLN A 207 3.72 -5.19 -18.75
N ASN A 208 4.52 -4.90 -17.73
CA ASN A 208 4.95 -3.54 -17.41
C ASN A 208 5.80 -2.92 -18.53
N GLN A 209 6.69 -3.70 -19.15
CA GLN A 209 7.46 -3.25 -20.31
C GLN A 209 6.56 -2.97 -21.50
N HIS A 210 5.59 -3.84 -21.78
CA HIS A 210 4.61 -3.64 -22.86
C HIS A 210 3.80 -2.36 -22.66
N THR A 211 3.28 -2.11 -21.44
CA THR A 211 2.57 -0.86 -21.12
C THR A 211 3.46 0.38 -21.29
N LYS A 212 4.74 0.31 -20.90
CA LYS A 212 5.69 1.42 -21.10
C LYS A 212 5.96 1.67 -22.58
N THR A 213 6.15 0.61 -23.37
CA THR A 213 6.37 0.73 -24.82
C THR A 213 5.12 1.26 -25.51
N LEU A 214 3.92 0.81 -25.12
CA LEU A 214 2.67 1.31 -25.67
C LEU A 214 2.51 2.81 -25.44
N ARG A 215 2.78 3.32 -24.23
CA ARG A 215 2.76 4.76 -23.95
C ARG A 215 3.75 5.54 -24.82
N ARG A 216 4.96 5.02 -25.02
CA ARG A 216 5.96 5.64 -25.92
C ARG A 216 5.47 5.67 -27.36
N CYS A 217 4.81 4.62 -27.82
CA CYS A 217 4.20 4.61 -29.16
C CYS A 217 3.07 5.63 -29.26
N GLU A 218 2.21 5.76 -28.24
CA GLU A 218 1.16 6.78 -28.20
C GLU A 218 1.73 8.21 -28.20
N GLU A 219 2.81 8.45 -27.45
CA GLU A 219 3.52 9.73 -27.45
C GLU A 219 4.14 10.04 -28.82
N ALA A 220 4.78 9.04 -29.45
CA ALA A 220 5.35 9.20 -30.79
C ALA A 220 4.28 9.47 -31.86
N VAL A 221 3.10 8.87 -31.76
CA VAL A 221 1.97 9.16 -32.65
C VAL A 221 1.48 10.59 -32.45
N LYS A 222 1.32 11.05 -31.21
CA LYS A 222 0.94 12.45 -30.92
C LYS A 222 1.97 13.44 -31.46
N GLU A 223 3.26 13.13 -31.33
CA GLU A 223 4.34 13.95 -31.87
C GLU A 223 4.32 13.97 -33.41
N ALA A 224 4.08 12.82 -34.06
CA ALA A 224 3.92 12.75 -35.51
C ALA A 224 2.70 13.55 -36.00
N ASP A 225 1.56 13.47 -35.31
CA ASP A 225 0.35 14.23 -35.62
C ASP A 225 0.58 15.75 -35.46
N PHE A 226 1.34 16.14 -34.42
CA PHE A 226 1.74 17.52 -34.21
C PHE A 226 2.58 18.04 -35.39
N TYR A 227 3.62 17.30 -35.80
CA TYR A 227 4.44 17.70 -36.95
C TYR A 227 3.68 17.65 -38.27
N HIS A 228 2.75 16.70 -38.45
CA HIS A 228 1.90 16.64 -39.63
C HIS A 228 0.98 17.88 -39.73
N THR A 229 0.37 18.28 -38.61
CA THR A 229 -0.47 19.48 -38.52
C THR A 229 0.36 20.74 -38.80
N LEU A 230 1.56 20.84 -38.21
CA LEU A 230 2.48 21.95 -38.44
C LEU A 230 2.91 22.02 -39.91
N HIS A 231 3.23 20.89 -40.53
CA HIS A 231 3.62 20.83 -41.93
C HIS A 231 2.46 21.23 -42.86
N SER A 232 1.24 20.77 -42.58
CA SER A 232 0.04 21.15 -43.34
C SER A 232 -0.23 22.66 -43.26
N ARG A 233 -0.06 23.26 -42.09
CA ARG A 233 -0.16 24.73 -41.91
C ARG A 233 0.91 25.46 -42.71
N LEU A 234 2.17 25.03 -42.61
CA LEU A 234 3.28 25.63 -43.37
C LEU A 234 3.08 25.54 -44.88
N LEU A 235 2.51 24.44 -45.38
CA LEU A 235 2.16 24.30 -46.80
C LEU A 235 1.04 25.28 -47.22
N SER A 236 0.04 25.47 -46.37
CA SER A 236 -1.02 26.47 -46.61
C SER A 236 -0.44 27.89 -46.67
N ASP A 237 0.38 28.26 -45.68
CA ASP A 237 1.03 29.57 -45.61
C ASP A 237 1.95 29.79 -46.83
N GLN A 238 2.68 28.75 -47.27
CA GLN A 238 3.49 28.80 -48.48
C GLN A 238 2.64 29.01 -49.74
N SER A 239 1.50 28.35 -49.86
CA SER A 239 0.58 28.53 -51.00
C SER A 239 0.03 29.96 -51.04
N GLN A 240 -0.38 30.49 -49.88
CA GLN A 240 -0.90 31.85 -49.77
C GLN A 240 0.17 32.89 -50.17
N LEU A 241 1.39 32.78 -49.64
CA LEU A 241 2.48 33.68 -50.00
C LEU A 241 2.82 33.62 -51.49
N LYS A 242 2.69 32.45 -52.11
CA LYS A 242 2.89 32.29 -53.56
C LYS A 242 1.81 33.03 -54.35
N GLU A 243 0.55 32.93 -53.95
CA GLU A 243 -0.56 33.66 -54.58
C GLU A 243 -0.42 35.17 -54.44
N GLU A 244 -0.02 35.65 -53.26
CA GLU A 244 0.27 37.07 -53.01
C GLU A 244 1.44 37.58 -53.87
N MET A 245 2.50 36.78 -54.01
CA MET A 245 3.65 37.10 -54.86
C MET A 245 3.28 37.14 -56.34
N ASP A 246 2.44 36.21 -56.82
CA ASP A 246 1.92 36.23 -58.19
C ASP A 246 0.95 37.39 -58.43
N ALA A 247 0.21 37.84 -57.41
CA ALA A 247 -0.58 39.07 -57.46
C ALA A 247 0.30 40.31 -57.61
N MET A 248 1.32 40.45 -56.77
CA MET A 248 2.28 41.55 -56.86
C MET A 248 2.99 41.61 -58.22
N LYS A 249 3.32 40.45 -58.81
CA LYS A 249 3.87 40.40 -60.17
C LYS A 249 2.92 40.92 -61.24
N ARG A 250 1.61 40.60 -61.14
CA ARG A 250 0.59 41.11 -62.07
C ARG A 250 0.46 42.62 -61.97
N ASP A 251 0.44 43.14 -60.75
CA ASP A 251 0.31 44.59 -60.49
C ASP A 251 1.55 45.34 -61.00
N HIS A 252 2.75 44.79 -60.76
CA HIS A 252 3.99 45.34 -61.31
C HIS A 252 3.98 45.37 -62.85
N ALA A 253 3.54 44.29 -63.50
CA ALA A 253 3.43 44.24 -64.96
C ALA A 253 2.36 45.20 -65.51
N GLN A 254 1.33 45.55 -64.73
CA GLN A 254 0.38 46.59 -65.08
C GLN A 254 1.01 47.98 -64.99
N LEU A 255 1.69 48.30 -63.88
CA LEU A 255 2.36 49.59 -63.68
C LEU A 255 3.41 49.86 -64.77
N VAL A 256 4.17 48.84 -65.18
CA VAL A 256 5.16 48.96 -66.28
C VAL A 256 4.49 49.33 -67.61
N ARG A 257 3.29 48.78 -67.88
CA ARG A 257 2.52 49.12 -69.08
C ARG A 257 2.03 50.57 -69.01
N GLU A 258 1.49 51.00 -67.88
CA GLU A 258 1.04 52.38 -67.66
C GLU A 258 2.20 53.38 -67.80
N GLN A 259 3.37 53.06 -67.25
CA GLN A 259 4.58 53.86 -67.41
C GLN A 259 4.98 54.00 -68.88
N SER A 260 4.94 52.91 -69.64
CA SER A 260 5.27 52.92 -71.07
C SER A 260 4.29 53.78 -71.89
N HIS A 261 3.00 53.74 -71.54
CA HIS A 261 1.98 54.59 -72.17
C HIS A 261 2.21 56.08 -71.87
N LEU A 262 2.53 56.43 -70.63
CA LEU A 262 2.84 57.81 -70.26
C LEU A 262 4.11 58.32 -70.94
N GLN A 263 5.12 57.46 -71.09
CA GLN A 263 6.34 57.80 -71.81
C GLN A 263 6.05 58.11 -73.29
N GLN A 264 5.27 57.28 -73.96
CA GLN A 264 4.86 57.52 -75.35
C GLN A 264 4.12 58.86 -75.50
N ALA A 265 3.20 59.16 -74.58
CA ALA A 265 2.45 60.42 -74.61
C ALA A 265 3.38 61.65 -74.45
N CYS A 266 4.44 61.53 -73.64
CA CYS A 266 5.44 62.60 -73.50
C CYS A 266 6.25 62.80 -74.78
N GLU A 267 6.66 61.71 -75.44
CA GLU A 267 7.39 61.76 -76.71
C GLU A 267 6.54 62.38 -77.83
N ASP A 268 5.24 62.06 -77.86
CA ASP A 268 4.29 62.62 -78.84
C ASP A 268 4.12 64.14 -78.68
N LEU A 269 4.02 64.62 -77.43
CA LEU A 269 3.99 66.05 -77.11
C LEU A 269 5.28 66.78 -77.52
N GLY A 270 6.44 66.13 -77.36
CA GLY A 270 7.73 66.68 -77.79
C GLY A 270 7.78 66.92 -79.30
N ARG A 271 7.30 65.96 -80.10
CA ARG A 271 7.26 66.10 -81.56
C ARG A 271 6.36 67.25 -82.00
N LEU A 272 5.19 67.40 -81.38
CA LEU A 272 4.27 68.51 -81.67
C LEU A 272 4.94 69.88 -81.41
N HIS A 273 5.73 69.99 -80.33
CA HIS A 273 6.43 71.22 -80.01
C HIS A 273 7.54 71.57 -81.03
N GLU A 274 8.25 70.58 -81.55
CA GLU A 274 9.27 70.79 -82.59
C GLU A 274 8.65 71.26 -83.92
N GLU A 275 7.49 70.74 -84.27
CA GLU A 275 6.71 71.17 -85.44
C GLU A 275 6.33 72.65 -85.33
N ASP A 276 5.76 73.07 -84.18
CA ASP A 276 5.39 74.46 -83.92
C ASP A 276 6.58 75.44 -84.02
N GLN A 277 7.77 75.04 -83.56
CA GLN A 277 8.98 75.88 -83.66
C GLN A 277 9.44 76.10 -85.10
N LYS A 278 9.29 75.08 -85.94
CA LYS A 278 9.68 75.15 -87.35
C LYS A 278 8.78 76.11 -88.13
N GLU A 279 7.47 76.04 -87.92
CA GLU A 279 6.50 76.95 -88.53
C GLU A 279 6.80 78.43 -88.17
N LEU A 280 7.17 78.70 -86.91
CA LEU A 280 7.54 80.03 -86.46
C LEU A 280 8.81 80.57 -87.14
N ALA A 281 9.78 79.71 -87.47
CA ALA A 281 11.00 80.11 -88.16
C ALA A 281 10.74 80.50 -89.62
N ASP A 282 9.89 79.73 -90.31
CA ASP A 282 9.52 79.99 -91.71
C ASP A 282 8.78 81.33 -91.86
N MET A 283 7.89 81.64 -90.92
CA MET A 283 7.17 82.93 -90.88
C MET A 283 8.11 84.13 -90.72
N ARG A 284 9.20 84.00 -89.96
CA ARG A 284 10.21 85.06 -89.79
C ARG A 284 11.02 85.30 -91.07
N LEU A 285 11.29 84.26 -91.84
CA LEU A 285 12.04 84.36 -93.10
C LEU A 285 11.24 85.13 -94.16
N GLN A 286 9.94 84.86 -94.25
CA GLN A 286 9.03 85.58 -95.15
C GLN A 286 8.97 87.07 -94.82
N GLN A 287 8.95 87.43 -93.53
CA GLN A 287 8.88 88.82 -93.08
C GLN A 287 10.14 89.64 -93.45
N GLN A 288 11.31 88.99 -93.50
CA GLN A 288 12.57 89.64 -93.89
C GLN A 288 12.67 89.90 -95.40
N GLN A 289 11.94 89.14 -96.21
CA GLN A 289 11.96 89.26 -97.67
C GLN A 289 11.15 90.47 -98.16
N VAL A 290 10.14 90.89 -97.39
CA VAL A 290 9.26 92.05 -97.68
C VAL A 290 9.96 93.40 -97.43
N LEU A 291 11.03 93.44 -96.63
CA LEU A 291 11.72 94.68 -96.23
C LEU A 291 12.72 95.26 -97.26
N ARG A 292 12.88 94.66 -98.46
CA ARG A 292 13.98 95.00 -99.39
C ARG A 292 13.68 96.01 -100.52
N GLU A 293 12.45 96.48 -100.73
CA GLU A 293 12.12 97.33 -101.90
C GLU A 293 11.49 98.69 -101.50
N ASN A 294 12.09 99.81 -101.93
CA ASN A 294 11.85 101.19 -101.47
C ASN A 294 10.75 101.97 -102.24
N GLY A 295 10.04 102.85 -101.50
CA GLY A 295 8.71 103.43 -101.81
C GLY A 295 8.57 104.74 -102.62
N SER A 296 7.37 105.00 -103.20
CA SER A 296 6.89 106.17 -103.99
C SER A 296 5.57 106.78 -103.44
N SER A 297 4.98 107.86 -103.98
CA SER A 297 3.83 108.56 -103.35
C SER A 297 2.47 107.81 -103.35
N GLU A 298 2.26 106.83 -104.23
CA GLU A 298 1.17 105.87 -104.09
C GLU A 298 1.46 104.88 -102.95
N ILE A 299 2.76 104.71 -102.67
CA ILE A 299 3.29 104.03 -101.49
C ILE A 299 3.01 104.87 -100.25
N LEU A 300 2.79 106.19 -100.30
CA LEU A 300 2.40 106.97 -99.12
C LEU A 300 0.94 106.74 -98.69
N ASN A 301 -0.01 106.72 -99.63
CA ASN A 301 -1.39 106.33 -99.33
C ASN A 301 -1.49 104.84 -99.01
N LYS A 302 -0.79 103.98 -99.77
CA LYS A 302 -0.61 102.57 -99.37
C LYS A 302 0.08 102.47 -98.01
N LEU A 303 0.99 103.36 -97.62
CA LEU A 303 1.64 103.38 -96.30
C LEU A 303 0.66 103.82 -95.22
N TYR A 304 -0.30 104.70 -95.53
CA TYR A 304 -1.36 105.10 -94.61
C TYR A 304 -2.40 103.99 -94.44
N ASP A 305 -2.88 103.39 -95.54
CA ASP A 305 -3.73 102.20 -95.51
C ASP A 305 -2.99 101.03 -94.84
N THR A 306 -1.71 100.82 -95.16
CA THR A 306 -0.83 99.85 -94.49
C THR A 306 -0.63 100.21 -93.01
N ALA A 307 -0.57 101.49 -92.64
CA ALA A 307 -0.44 101.91 -91.24
C ALA A 307 -1.74 101.70 -90.48
N MET A 308 -2.89 101.90 -91.12
CA MET A 308 -4.22 101.61 -90.57
C MET A 308 -4.47 100.10 -90.47
N ASP A 309 -4.10 99.33 -91.49
CA ASP A 309 -4.12 97.86 -91.46
C ASP A 309 -3.14 97.31 -90.43
N LYS A 310 -1.97 97.94 -90.26
CA LYS A 310 -1.03 97.63 -89.17
C LYS A 310 -1.60 97.99 -87.82
N LEU A 311 -2.29 99.12 -87.67
CA LEU A 311 -2.93 99.49 -86.40
C LEU A 311 -4.04 98.49 -86.04
N GLU A 312 -4.85 98.07 -87.02
CA GLU A 312 -5.88 97.05 -86.84
C GLU A 312 -5.26 95.65 -86.59
N GLY A 313 -4.15 95.34 -87.26
CA GLY A 313 -3.33 94.16 -87.00
C GLY A 313 -2.78 94.15 -85.56
N VAL A 314 -2.20 95.26 -85.11
CA VAL A 314 -1.70 95.45 -83.74
C VAL A 314 -2.82 95.37 -82.72
N LYS A 315 -4.03 95.89 -83.01
CA LYS A 315 -5.20 95.69 -82.15
C LYS A 315 -5.58 94.23 -82.04
N LYS A 316 -5.64 93.49 -83.16
CA LYS A 316 -5.91 92.05 -83.16
C LYS A 316 -4.83 91.25 -82.43
N GLU A 317 -3.56 91.62 -82.60
CA GLU A 317 -2.43 91.04 -81.86
C GLU A 317 -2.52 91.35 -80.36
N TYR A 318 -2.89 92.57 -79.99
CA TYR A 318 -3.13 92.95 -78.59
C TYR A 318 -4.29 92.17 -77.99
N ASP A 319 -5.41 92.03 -78.69
CA ASP A 319 -6.55 91.24 -78.23
C ASP A 319 -6.21 89.75 -78.13
N ALA A 320 -5.42 89.21 -79.06
CA ALA A 320 -4.90 87.85 -79.01
C ALA A 320 -3.93 87.67 -77.82
N LEU A 321 -3.04 88.64 -77.58
CA LEU A 321 -2.12 88.64 -76.44
C LEU A 321 -2.88 88.73 -75.12
N ARG A 322 -3.91 89.58 -75.03
CA ARG A 322 -4.80 89.70 -73.87
C ARG A 322 -5.52 88.39 -73.59
N LYS A 323 -6.04 87.70 -74.63
CA LYS A 323 -6.65 86.37 -74.48
C LYS A 323 -5.64 85.35 -73.94
N ARG A 324 -4.44 85.26 -74.53
CA ARG A 324 -3.37 84.38 -74.05
C ARG A 324 -2.96 84.68 -72.61
N TYR A 325 -2.88 85.95 -72.23
CA TYR A 325 -2.59 86.35 -70.85
C TYR A 325 -3.69 85.91 -69.88
N ASN A 326 -4.96 86.10 -70.26
CA ASN A 326 -6.09 85.64 -69.46
C ASN A 326 -6.10 84.12 -69.31
N GLU A 327 -5.84 83.38 -70.39
CA GLU A 327 -5.69 81.91 -70.38
C GLU A 327 -4.52 81.47 -69.49
N LYS A 328 -3.36 82.14 -69.59
CA LYS A 328 -2.20 81.83 -68.74
C LYS A 328 -2.49 82.11 -67.27
N THR A 329 -3.23 83.16 -66.97
CA THR A 329 -3.69 83.50 -65.61
C THR A 329 -4.66 82.45 -65.09
N ALA A 330 -5.63 82.01 -65.90
CA ALA A 330 -6.55 80.94 -65.54
C ALA A 330 -5.81 79.62 -65.27
N ASN A 331 -4.86 79.25 -66.14
CA ASN A 331 -4.03 78.06 -65.96
C ASN A 331 -3.19 78.14 -64.67
N HIS A 332 -2.58 79.29 -64.39
CA HIS A 332 -1.82 79.49 -63.15
C HIS A 332 -2.72 79.34 -61.91
N ASN A 333 -3.94 79.90 -61.93
CA ASN A 333 -4.89 79.73 -60.84
C ASN A 333 -5.29 78.26 -60.64
N THR A 334 -5.47 77.50 -61.73
CA THR A 334 -5.73 76.05 -61.62
C THR A 334 -4.53 75.27 -61.09
N ASP A 335 -3.30 75.65 -61.48
CA ASP A 335 -2.09 74.99 -60.99
C ASP A 335 -1.80 75.33 -59.53
N LEU A 336 -2.06 76.57 -59.10
CA LEU A 336 -2.05 76.97 -57.69
C LEU A 336 -3.03 76.13 -56.87
N SER A 337 -4.27 75.97 -57.35
CA SER A 337 -5.28 75.16 -56.66
C SER A 337 -4.85 73.69 -56.54
N ARG A 338 -4.20 73.15 -57.59
CA ARG A 338 -3.62 71.79 -57.56
C ARG A 338 -2.46 71.66 -56.58
N LEU A 339 -1.60 72.68 -56.49
CA LEU A 339 -0.49 72.70 -55.54
C LEU A 339 -1.00 72.76 -54.11
N GLU A 340 -1.98 73.64 -53.82
CA GLU A 340 -2.62 73.73 -52.50
C GLU A 340 -3.25 72.40 -52.10
N GLN A 341 -3.92 71.72 -53.04
CA GLN A 341 -4.47 70.38 -52.81
C GLN A 341 -3.37 69.36 -52.52
N ALA A 342 -2.28 69.35 -53.30
CA ALA A 342 -1.16 68.44 -53.08
C ALA A 342 -0.44 68.71 -51.75
N GLU A 343 -0.32 69.97 -51.32
CA GLU A 343 0.23 70.34 -50.01
C GLU A 343 -0.67 69.86 -48.87
N GLU A 344 -1.99 70.00 -49.00
CA GLU A 344 -2.95 69.51 -48.01
C GLU A 344 -2.94 67.97 -47.93
N GLU A 345 -2.86 67.30 -49.08
CA GLU A 345 -2.68 65.84 -49.14
C GLU A 345 -1.34 65.41 -48.51
N GLY A 346 -0.26 66.16 -48.74
CA GLY A 346 1.05 65.96 -48.10
C GLY A 346 0.97 66.12 -46.58
N ARG A 347 0.32 67.19 -46.08
CA ARG A 347 0.06 67.39 -44.64
C ARG A 347 -0.77 66.25 -44.05
N ARG A 348 -1.77 65.75 -44.78
CA ARG A 348 -2.61 64.63 -44.36
C ARG A 348 -1.81 63.32 -44.27
N LEU A 349 -0.99 63.01 -45.28
CA LEU A 349 -0.14 61.82 -45.31
C LEU A 349 0.93 61.86 -44.21
N GLN A 350 1.53 63.02 -43.96
CA GLN A 350 2.49 63.21 -42.87
C GLN A 350 1.86 62.87 -41.51
N LYS A 351 0.65 63.38 -41.23
CA LYS A 351 -0.10 63.03 -40.00
C LYS A 351 -0.38 61.53 -39.91
N GLN A 352 -0.74 60.88 -41.03
CA GLN A 352 -0.94 59.42 -41.04
C GLN A 352 0.34 58.66 -40.73
N MET A 353 1.49 59.08 -41.30
CA MET A 353 2.79 58.47 -41.02
C MET A 353 3.18 58.61 -39.54
N GLU A 354 2.94 59.77 -38.92
CA GLU A 354 3.18 59.98 -37.49
C GLU A 354 2.33 59.06 -36.60
N VAL A 355 1.05 58.87 -36.95
CA VAL A 355 0.18 57.93 -36.23
C VAL A 355 0.68 56.50 -36.37
N LEU A 356 1.06 56.06 -37.57
CA LEU A 356 1.63 54.74 -37.81
C LEU A 356 2.96 54.52 -37.07
N MET A 357 3.80 55.54 -36.99
CA MET A 357 5.04 55.51 -36.20
C MET A 357 4.74 55.30 -34.71
N LYS A 358 3.78 56.03 -34.13
CA LYS A 358 3.35 55.84 -32.74
C LYS A 358 2.77 54.43 -32.51
N GLN A 359 1.99 53.92 -33.45
CA GLN A 359 1.46 52.55 -33.39
C GLN A 359 2.58 51.50 -33.44
N ARG A 360 3.61 51.68 -34.29
CA ARG A 360 4.78 50.81 -34.32
C ARG A 360 5.53 50.84 -32.99
N ASP A 361 5.77 52.03 -32.43
CA ASP A 361 6.56 52.17 -31.20
C ASP A 361 5.83 51.54 -29.99
N THR A 362 4.50 51.69 -29.91
CA THR A 362 3.68 50.99 -28.92
C THR A 362 3.71 49.47 -29.10
N ALA A 363 3.64 48.97 -30.35
CA ALA A 363 3.77 47.53 -30.62
C ALA A 363 5.14 46.97 -30.19
N ILE A 364 6.23 47.69 -30.47
CA ILE A 364 7.58 47.33 -30.02
C ILE A 364 7.65 47.28 -28.49
N HIS A 365 7.05 48.26 -27.81
CA HIS A 365 7.01 48.25 -26.35
C HIS A 365 6.28 47.00 -25.82
N TYR A 366 5.13 46.62 -26.38
CA TYR A 366 4.43 45.40 -25.98
C TYR A 366 5.24 44.13 -26.27
N GLN A 367 5.94 44.07 -27.41
CA GLN A 367 6.82 42.95 -27.73
C GLN A 367 7.97 42.82 -26.72
N GLN A 368 8.59 43.94 -26.32
CA GLN A 368 9.64 43.96 -25.30
C GLN A 368 9.11 43.51 -23.93
N GLN A 369 7.94 44.01 -23.53
CA GLN A 369 7.26 43.59 -22.30
C GLN A 369 6.99 42.08 -22.30
N TYR A 370 6.42 41.55 -23.39
CA TYR A 370 6.17 40.11 -23.53
C TYR A 370 7.47 39.30 -23.42
N SER A 371 8.54 39.73 -24.10
CA SER A 371 9.85 39.06 -24.01
C SER A 371 10.44 39.07 -22.59
N SER A 372 10.19 40.13 -21.82
CA SER A 372 10.66 40.23 -20.43
C SER A 372 9.83 39.34 -19.50
N SER A 373 8.52 39.25 -19.74
CA SER A 373 7.61 38.38 -19.01
C SER A 373 7.93 36.91 -19.27
N LEU A 374 8.25 36.54 -20.52
CA LEU A 374 8.65 35.19 -20.89
C LEU A 374 9.95 34.78 -20.16
N ARG A 375 10.97 35.66 -20.15
CA ARG A 375 12.21 35.42 -19.40
C ARG A 375 11.97 35.24 -17.90
N ARG A 376 11.05 36.00 -17.30
CA ARG A 376 10.65 35.81 -15.89
C ARG A 376 9.97 34.46 -15.68
N PHE A 377 9.08 34.07 -16.58
CA PHE A 377 8.41 32.76 -16.54
C PHE A 377 9.43 31.62 -16.61
N ASP A 378 10.40 31.67 -17.53
CA ASP A 378 11.46 30.67 -17.64
C ASP A 378 12.29 30.58 -16.35
N SER A 379 12.63 31.73 -15.75
CA SER A 379 13.34 31.77 -14.46
C SER A 379 12.53 31.14 -13.33
N MET A 380 11.24 31.43 -13.23
CA MET A 380 10.35 30.81 -12.23
C MET A 380 10.21 29.30 -12.47
N GLN A 381 10.15 28.87 -13.73
CA GLN A 381 10.09 27.45 -14.09
C GLN A 381 11.37 26.71 -13.68
N GLN A 382 12.55 27.34 -13.85
CA GLN A 382 13.81 26.78 -13.38
C GLN A 382 13.87 26.67 -11.84
N GLU A 383 13.44 27.70 -11.12
CA GLU A 383 13.30 27.70 -9.66
C GLU A 383 12.34 26.58 -9.17
N LEU A 384 11.19 26.42 -9.84
CA LEU A 384 10.24 25.34 -9.55
C LEU A 384 10.86 23.96 -9.78
N ASN A 385 11.63 23.78 -10.87
CA ASN A 385 12.30 22.51 -11.14
C ASN A 385 13.37 22.20 -10.08
N LYS A 386 14.12 23.21 -9.63
CA LYS A 386 15.14 23.08 -8.59
C LYS A 386 14.53 22.72 -7.24
N THR A 387 13.48 23.41 -6.82
CA THR A 387 12.74 23.10 -5.58
C THR A 387 12.08 21.72 -5.66
N THR A 388 11.55 21.33 -6.81
CA THR A 388 11.00 19.98 -7.03
C THR A 388 12.08 18.91 -6.90
N ALA A 389 13.29 19.15 -7.42
CA ALA A 389 14.42 18.23 -7.27
C ALA A 389 14.86 18.11 -5.80
N GLN A 390 14.92 19.22 -5.06
CA GLN A 390 15.21 19.24 -3.63
C GLN A 390 14.16 18.47 -2.82
N ASN A 391 12.87 18.66 -3.11
CA ASN A 391 11.80 17.90 -2.45
C ASN A 391 11.91 16.39 -2.67
N LYS A 392 12.27 15.96 -3.89
CA LYS A 392 12.53 14.55 -4.18
C LYS A 392 13.69 14.00 -3.34
N GLU A 393 14.72 14.79 -3.12
CA GLU A 393 15.86 14.38 -2.29
C GLU A 393 15.47 14.29 -0.81
N LEU A 394 14.75 15.28 -0.28
CA LEU A 394 14.22 15.23 1.08
C LEU A 394 13.30 14.04 1.31
N THR A 395 12.49 13.67 0.31
CA THR A 395 11.66 12.46 0.38
C THR A 395 12.52 11.19 0.49
N ARG A 396 13.62 11.08 -0.27
CA ARG A 396 14.56 9.95 -0.14
C ARG A 396 15.25 9.92 1.21
N GLU A 397 15.63 11.08 1.75
CA GLU A 397 16.21 11.16 3.10
C GLU A 397 15.20 10.75 4.18
N LEU A 398 13.94 11.15 4.06
CA LEU A 398 12.86 10.72 4.97
C LEU A 398 12.65 9.21 4.90
N GLU A 399 12.58 8.62 3.71
CA GLU A 399 12.48 7.16 3.52
C GLU A 399 13.67 6.44 4.17
N ARG A 400 14.89 6.94 3.96
CA ARG A 400 16.10 6.40 4.60
C ARG A 400 16.01 6.48 6.12
N LEU A 401 15.66 7.64 6.68
CA LEU A 401 15.51 7.81 8.13
C LEU A 401 14.42 6.90 8.72
N GLN A 402 13.34 6.66 7.98
CA GLN A 402 12.29 5.72 8.37
C GLN A 402 12.81 4.28 8.41
N THR A 403 13.63 3.86 7.42
CA THR A 403 14.28 2.54 7.46
C THR A 403 15.27 2.41 8.62
N ASP A 404 16.02 3.46 8.94
CA ASP A 404 16.92 3.46 10.10
C ASP A 404 16.15 3.40 11.43
N ALA A 405 15.06 4.15 11.57
CA ALA A 405 14.22 4.14 12.76
C ALA A 405 13.59 2.76 13.02
N THR A 406 13.11 2.08 11.96
CA THR A 406 12.57 0.71 12.07
C THR A 406 13.66 -0.29 12.44
N ARG A 407 14.87 -0.14 11.88
CA ARG A 407 16.04 -0.95 12.27
C ARG A 407 16.39 -0.76 13.75
N PHE A 408 16.47 0.48 14.23
CA PHE A 408 16.75 0.76 15.65
C PHE A 408 15.67 0.22 16.58
N LYS A 409 14.39 0.35 16.21
CA LYS A 409 13.29 -0.23 16.98
C LYS A 409 13.39 -1.75 17.08
N THR A 410 13.79 -2.41 15.99
CA THR A 410 14.01 -3.87 15.98
C THR A 410 15.17 -4.27 16.89
N LEU A 411 16.28 -3.54 16.84
CA LEU A 411 17.42 -3.75 17.74
C LEU A 411 17.04 -3.52 19.21
N GLN A 412 16.25 -2.49 19.50
CA GLN A 412 15.73 -2.22 20.83
C GLN A 412 14.86 -3.37 21.34
N LEU A 413 13.92 -3.86 20.53
CA LEU A 413 13.06 -5.00 20.89
C LEU A 413 13.89 -6.27 21.16
N LYS A 414 14.93 -6.51 20.37
CA LYS A 414 15.85 -7.63 20.61
C LYS A 414 16.58 -7.48 21.94
N ALA A 415 17.13 -6.30 22.23
CA ALA A 415 17.82 -6.03 23.48
C ALA A 415 16.89 -6.16 24.70
N VAL A 416 15.62 -5.74 24.59
CA VAL A 416 14.62 -5.93 25.65
C VAL A 416 14.35 -7.43 25.88
N LYS A 417 14.12 -8.21 24.82
CA LYS A 417 13.92 -9.66 24.93
C LYS A 417 15.12 -10.37 25.55
N ASP A 418 16.33 -9.99 25.17
CA ASP A 418 17.54 -10.58 25.74
C ASP A 418 17.70 -10.16 27.22
N SER A 419 17.33 -8.92 27.58
CA SER A 419 17.28 -8.50 28.98
C SER A 419 16.25 -9.26 29.81
N GLU A 420 15.11 -9.64 29.24
CA GLU A 420 14.10 -10.48 29.91
C GLU A 420 14.65 -11.90 30.16
N LYS A 421 15.30 -12.52 29.17
CA LYS A 421 15.96 -13.82 29.36
C LYS A 421 16.99 -13.79 30.48
N TYR A 422 17.85 -12.77 30.51
CA TYR A 422 18.84 -12.64 31.59
C TYR A 422 18.20 -12.43 32.97
N LYS A 423 17.00 -11.82 33.04
CA LYS A 423 16.24 -11.74 34.30
C LYS A 423 15.69 -13.10 34.71
N GLU A 424 15.13 -13.87 33.78
CA GLU A 424 14.62 -15.21 34.02
C GLU A 424 15.74 -16.15 34.49
N GLU A 425 16.90 -16.14 33.82
CA GLU A 425 18.09 -16.90 34.23
C GLU A 425 18.54 -16.51 35.64
N ARG A 426 18.64 -15.21 35.92
CA ARG A 426 18.98 -14.71 37.26
C ARG A 426 17.98 -15.20 38.31
N ASP A 427 16.68 -15.13 38.02
CA ASP A 427 15.62 -15.53 38.95
C ASP A 427 15.61 -17.06 39.16
N SER A 428 15.92 -17.84 38.13
CA SER A 428 16.16 -19.29 38.23
C SER A 428 17.32 -19.60 39.17
N VAL A 429 18.47 -18.95 38.98
CA VAL A 429 19.64 -19.11 39.86
C VAL A 429 19.32 -18.71 41.30
N PHE A 430 18.54 -17.65 41.51
CA PHE A 430 18.08 -17.28 42.85
C PHE A 430 17.17 -18.32 43.49
N ASN A 431 16.30 -18.96 42.71
CA ASN A 431 15.44 -20.05 43.20
C ASN A 431 16.27 -21.29 43.56
N GLU A 432 17.25 -21.66 42.74
CA GLU A 432 18.20 -22.74 43.06
C GLU A 432 19.00 -22.44 44.32
N TYR A 433 19.54 -21.22 44.45
CA TYR A 433 20.22 -20.80 45.68
C TYR A 433 19.32 -20.92 46.91
N ARG A 434 18.04 -20.54 46.80
CA ARG A 434 17.06 -20.67 47.88
C ARG A 434 16.82 -22.13 48.26
N LEU A 435 16.73 -23.02 47.26
CA LEU A 435 16.59 -24.46 47.48
C LEU A 435 17.82 -25.02 48.21
N ILE A 436 19.03 -24.71 47.73
CA ILE A 436 20.28 -25.12 48.37
C ILE A 436 20.34 -24.62 49.82
N MET A 437 19.93 -23.38 50.08
CA MET A 437 19.86 -22.85 51.45
C MET A 437 18.86 -23.61 52.32
N SER A 438 17.69 -23.97 51.78
CA SER A 438 16.69 -24.76 52.52
C SER A 438 17.16 -26.20 52.79
N GLU A 439 17.85 -26.82 51.83
CA GLU A 439 18.47 -28.14 52.00
C GLU A 439 19.60 -28.07 53.04
N ARG A 440 20.42 -27.02 52.99
CA ARG A 440 21.46 -26.78 54.00
C ARG A 440 20.85 -26.67 55.40
N ASP A 441 19.78 -25.90 55.56
CA ASP A 441 19.09 -25.77 56.85
C ASP A 441 18.49 -27.09 57.32
N GLN A 442 17.99 -27.91 56.40
CA GLN A 442 17.49 -29.25 56.71
C GLN A 442 18.62 -30.19 57.17
N VAL A 443 19.76 -30.18 56.48
CA VAL A 443 20.94 -30.96 56.85
C VAL A 443 21.46 -30.53 58.23
N ILE A 444 21.51 -29.23 58.53
CA ILE A 444 21.91 -28.74 59.86
C ILE A 444 21.00 -29.31 60.94
N LYS A 445 19.67 -29.25 60.75
CA LYS A 445 18.70 -29.84 61.70
C LYS A 445 18.88 -31.34 61.87
N GLU A 446 19.22 -32.07 60.81
CA GLU A 446 19.48 -33.51 60.87
C GLU A 446 20.79 -33.81 61.60
N VAL A 447 21.85 -33.03 61.35
CA VAL A 447 23.12 -33.12 62.09
C VAL A 447 22.89 -32.86 63.58
N ASP A 448 22.15 -31.82 63.95
CA ASP A 448 21.83 -31.52 65.37
C ASP A 448 21.05 -32.67 66.03
N LYS A 449 20.09 -33.28 65.32
CA LYS A 449 19.34 -34.45 65.79
C LYS A 449 20.24 -35.67 65.98
N LEU A 450 21.13 -35.94 65.02
CA LEU A 450 22.07 -37.06 65.10
C LEU A 450 23.08 -36.84 66.23
N GLN A 451 23.55 -35.61 66.43
CA GLN A 451 24.46 -35.26 67.52
C GLN A 451 23.79 -35.43 68.88
N THR A 452 22.54 -34.96 69.03
CA THR A 452 21.75 -35.20 70.25
C THR A 452 21.53 -36.71 70.48
N GLY A 453 21.23 -37.46 69.42
CA GLY A 453 21.08 -38.92 69.48
C GLY A 453 22.36 -39.64 69.90
N LEU A 454 23.51 -39.18 69.40
CA LEU A 454 24.83 -39.69 69.76
C LEU A 454 25.12 -39.44 71.24
N GLU A 455 24.93 -38.22 71.74
CA GLU A 455 25.14 -37.87 73.15
C GLU A 455 24.28 -38.74 74.09
N VAL A 456 23.02 -38.99 73.71
CA VAL A 456 22.12 -39.89 74.45
C VAL A 456 22.64 -41.34 74.43
N ALA A 457 23.11 -41.82 73.28
CA ALA A 457 23.67 -43.18 73.17
C ALA A 457 24.97 -43.34 73.97
N GLU A 458 25.87 -42.35 73.93
CA GLU A 458 27.09 -42.31 74.73
C GLU A 458 26.80 -42.28 76.23
N ALA A 459 25.82 -41.48 76.67
CA ALA A 459 25.39 -41.45 78.06
C ALA A 459 24.85 -42.83 78.52
N LYS A 460 24.03 -43.48 77.70
CA LYS A 460 23.55 -44.86 77.96
C LYS A 460 24.70 -45.86 78.01
N LEU A 461 25.66 -45.77 77.09
CA LEU A 461 26.83 -46.64 77.07
C LEU A 461 27.71 -46.44 78.31
N LYS A 462 27.89 -45.20 78.76
CA LYS A 462 28.60 -44.88 80.00
C LYS A 462 27.88 -45.45 81.22
N ASN A 463 26.56 -45.28 81.32
CA ASN A 463 25.77 -45.84 82.41
C ASN A 463 25.84 -47.38 82.43
N THR A 464 25.60 -48.05 81.30
CA THR A 464 25.73 -49.51 81.20
C THR A 464 27.16 -50.01 81.43
N SER A 465 28.18 -49.21 81.12
CA SER A 465 29.57 -49.52 81.47
C SER A 465 29.82 -49.39 82.96
N CYS A 466 29.25 -48.39 83.63
CA CYS A 466 29.35 -48.25 85.09
C CYS A 466 28.61 -49.40 85.79
N GLU A 467 27.39 -49.72 85.36
CA GLU A 467 26.62 -50.88 85.87
C GLU A 467 27.40 -52.19 85.69
N ARG A 468 28.00 -52.42 84.51
CA ARG A 468 28.86 -53.60 84.28
C ARG A 468 30.11 -53.63 85.16
N LYS A 469 30.72 -52.47 85.44
CA LYS A 469 31.86 -52.39 86.36
C LYS A 469 31.45 -52.76 87.77
N VAL A 470 30.35 -52.18 88.27
CA VAL A 470 29.79 -52.52 89.59
C VAL A 470 29.44 -54.00 89.66
N ALA A 471 28.71 -54.55 88.69
CA ALA A 471 28.41 -55.98 88.62
C ALA A 471 29.70 -56.84 88.54
N GLY A 472 30.74 -56.36 87.88
CA GLY A 472 32.05 -57.02 87.82
C GLY A 472 32.77 -57.03 89.18
N GLU A 473 32.74 -55.90 89.91
CA GLU A 473 33.27 -55.77 91.27
C GLU A 473 32.51 -56.67 92.25
N GLU A 474 31.18 -56.72 92.16
CA GLU A 474 30.34 -57.64 92.94
C GLU A 474 30.66 -59.10 92.64
N MET A 475 30.83 -59.48 91.37
CA MET A 475 31.23 -60.84 90.99
C MET A 475 32.62 -61.21 91.51
N GLU A 476 33.57 -60.28 91.51
CA GLU A 476 34.91 -60.51 92.04
C GLU A 476 34.91 -60.62 93.57
N ALA A 477 34.09 -59.81 94.26
CA ALA A 477 33.86 -59.94 95.69
C ALA A 477 33.27 -61.33 96.03
N LEU A 478 32.24 -61.78 95.30
CA LEU A 478 31.67 -63.12 95.46
C LEU A 478 32.70 -64.24 95.19
N ARG A 479 33.61 -64.05 94.23
CA ARG A 479 34.71 -65.00 93.99
C ARG A 479 35.70 -65.05 95.16
N GLN A 480 36.04 -63.89 95.74
CA GLN A 480 36.92 -63.82 96.91
C GLN A 480 36.26 -64.48 98.13
N GLU A 481 34.98 -64.22 98.39
CA GLU A 481 34.21 -64.88 99.43
C GLU A 481 34.17 -66.41 99.23
N LEU A 482 33.89 -66.87 98.01
CA LEU A 482 33.93 -68.30 97.67
C LEU A 482 35.33 -68.89 97.93
N SER A 483 36.40 -68.18 97.53
CA SER A 483 37.77 -68.63 97.78
C SER A 483 38.10 -68.72 99.27
N SER A 484 37.64 -67.75 100.09
CA SER A 484 37.78 -67.77 101.54
C SER A 484 37.02 -68.96 102.14
N ALA A 485 35.77 -69.17 101.72
CA ALA A 485 34.95 -70.30 102.15
C ALA A 485 35.58 -71.65 101.76
N LEU A 486 36.21 -71.74 100.58
CA LEU A 486 36.96 -72.93 100.17
C LEU A 486 38.20 -73.16 101.05
N VAL A 487 38.95 -72.10 101.40
CA VAL A 487 40.10 -72.20 102.32
C VAL A 487 39.66 -72.59 103.74
N GLU A 488 38.56 -72.02 104.24
CA GLU A 488 37.97 -72.40 105.53
C GLU A 488 37.51 -73.86 105.53
N ARG A 489 36.84 -74.29 104.44
CA ARG A 489 36.48 -75.71 104.24
C ARG A 489 37.72 -76.59 104.24
N ASP A 490 38.78 -76.21 103.53
CA ASP A 490 40.02 -76.99 103.46
C ASP A 490 40.73 -77.04 104.83
N ARG A 491 40.72 -75.93 105.59
CA ARG A 491 41.20 -75.90 106.98
C ARG A 491 40.38 -76.84 107.88
N ALA A 492 39.05 -76.79 107.79
CA ALA A 492 38.17 -77.70 108.53
C ALA A 492 38.39 -79.18 108.12
N ILE A 493 38.70 -79.44 106.84
CA ILE A 493 39.10 -80.77 106.36
C ILE A 493 40.44 -81.18 106.98
N CYS A 494 41.43 -80.29 107.06
CA CYS A 494 42.71 -80.54 107.72
C CYS A 494 42.52 -80.84 109.22
N GLU A 495 41.76 -80.01 109.94
CA GLU A 495 41.43 -80.22 111.35
C GLU A 495 40.71 -81.56 111.57
N ARG A 496 39.72 -81.87 110.71
CA ARG A 496 39.05 -83.18 110.69
C ARG A 496 40.06 -84.31 110.43
N ASN A 497 41.01 -84.13 109.51
CA ASN A 497 42.02 -85.14 109.20
C ASN A 497 43.01 -85.33 110.35
N GLU A 498 43.43 -84.29 111.05
CA GLU A 498 44.27 -84.39 112.25
C GLU A 498 43.53 -85.09 113.40
N LEU A 499 42.23 -84.81 113.57
CA LEU A 499 41.37 -85.53 114.50
C LEU A 499 41.19 -86.99 114.08
N LEU A 500 41.02 -87.25 112.78
CA LEU A 500 40.99 -88.61 112.23
C LEU A 500 42.32 -89.32 112.39
N GLU A 501 43.46 -88.64 112.30
CA GLU A 501 44.79 -89.24 112.49
C GLU A 501 45.02 -89.58 113.97
N LYS A 502 44.61 -88.71 114.89
CA LYS A 502 44.55 -89.01 116.33
C LYS A 502 43.62 -90.20 116.62
N TYR A 503 42.44 -90.22 116.01
CA TYR A 503 41.52 -91.35 116.06
C TYR A 503 42.08 -92.59 115.34
N CYS A 504 42.92 -92.46 114.31
CA CYS A 504 43.52 -93.57 113.57
C CYS A 504 44.67 -94.22 114.35
N HIS A 505 45.30 -93.50 115.28
CA HIS A 505 46.19 -94.09 116.28
C HIS A 505 45.39 -94.86 117.34
N GLU A 506 44.25 -94.33 117.81
CA GLU A 506 43.31 -95.05 118.70
C GLU A 506 42.60 -96.23 117.99
N VAL A 507 42.40 -96.14 116.66
CA VAL A 507 41.82 -97.17 115.81
C VAL A 507 42.86 -98.16 115.33
N LYS A 508 44.15 -97.84 115.23
CA LYS A 508 45.20 -98.86 115.05
C LYS A 508 45.24 -99.81 116.24
N ASP A 509 45.07 -99.28 117.45
CA ASP A 509 44.93 -100.08 118.68
C ASP A 509 43.58 -100.84 118.75
N LYS A 510 42.54 -100.41 118.01
CA LYS A 510 41.27 -101.15 117.82
C LYS A 510 41.18 -102.03 116.55
N ALA A 511 42.02 -101.82 115.54
CA ALA A 511 41.98 -102.49 114.22
C ALA A 511 42.76 -103.80 114.23
N GLU A 512 43.64 -104.01 115.22
CA GLU A 512 44.08 -105.35 115.60
C GLU A 512 42.93 -106.20 116.17
N ALA A 513 41.81 -105.58 116.62
CA ALA A 513 40.59 -106.26 117.08
C ALA A 513 39.41 -106.26 116.06
N GLN A 514 39.48 -105.49 114.97
CA GLN A 514 38.41 -105.35 113.94
C GLN A 514 38.80 -105.95 112.57
N LYS A 515 39.84 -106.79 112.53
CA LYS A 515 40.19 -107.63 111.36
C LYS A 515 39.18 -108.79 111.15
N GLU A 516 38.28 -109.00 112.12
CA GLU A 516 37.30 -110.10 112.14
C GLU A 516 35.87 -109.71 111.64
N LEU A 517 35.56 -108.42 111.42
CA LEU A 517 34.20 -107.96 111.04
C LEU A 517 34.04 -107.50 109.58
N SER A 518 35.14 -107.35 108.83
CA SER A 518 35.17 -106.82 107.45
C SER A 518 34.77 -107.84 106.37
N GLN A 519 33.84 -108.75 106.65
CA GLN A 519 33.47 -109.84 105.73
C GLN A 519 31.98 -109.89 105.35
N ALA A 520 31.11 -108.99 105.83
CA ALA A 520 29.67 -109.25 105.70
C ALA A 520 28.81 -108.26 104.89
N CYS A 521 29.13 -106.97 104.74
CA CYS A 521 28.06 -106.03 104.34
C CYS A 521 28.49 -104.92 103.38
N LYS A 522 29.14 -105.27 102.27
CA LYS A 522 29.48 -104.30 101.22
C LYS A 522 28.67 -104.41 99.92
N ASP A 523 27.84 -105.43 99.69
CA ASP A 523 27.64 -105.82 98.28
C ASP A 523 26.22 -105.85 97.67
N ILE A 524 25.09 -105.40 98.24
CA ILE A 524 23.78 -105.74 97.59
C ILE A 524 22.81 -104.62 97.14
N GLU A 525 22.55 -103.50 97.83
CA GLU A 525 21.27 -102.81 97.52
C GLU A 525 21.29 -101.60 96.55
N THR A 526 22.44 -101.11 96.06
CA THR A 526 22.51 -99.83 95.29
C THR A 526 22.44 -99.92 93.75
N VAL A 527 22.01 -101.04 93.14
CA VAL A 527 22.02 -101.18 91.66
C VAL A 527 20.63 -101.31 91.03
N ARG A 528 19.54 -101.39 91.81
CA ARG A 528 18.21 -101.72 91.23
C ARG A 528 17.41 -100.52 90.69
N GLU A 529 17.68 -99.28 91.09
CA GLU A 529 16.76 -98.15 90.88
C GLU A 529 16.99 -97.33 89.59
N GLU A 530 18.13 -97.48 88.90
CA GLU A 530 18.48 -96.65 87.73
C GLU A 530 17.84 -97.09 86.38
N ARG A 531 17.07 -98.18 86.33
CA ARG A 531 16.64 -98.83 85.07
C ARG A 531 15.34 -98.31 84.44
N ASP A 532 14.43 -97.74 85.22
CA ASP A 532 13.02 -97.61 84.79
C ASP A 532 12.68 -96.24 84.14
N VAL A 533 13.56 -95.24 84.23
CA VAL A 533 13.35 -93.89 83.65
C VAL A 533 13.58 -93.85 82.13
N ALA A 534 14.54 -94.64 81.61
CA ALA A 534 14.97 -94.57 80.21
C ALA A 534 13.96 -95.10 79.16
N ARG A 535 12.82 -95.69 79.57
CA ARG A 535 11.85 -96.30 78.66
C ARG A 535 10.67 -95.40 78.24
N LYS A 536 10.40 -94.29 78.94
CA LYS A 536 9.27 -93.39 78.62
C LYS A 536 9.58 -92.38 77.51
N GLU A 537 10.80 -91.88 77.42
CA GLU A 537 11.21 -90.78 76.52
C GLU A 537 11.25 -91.17 75.03
N ARG A 538 11.27 -92.46 74.70
CA ARG A 538 11.41 -92.96 73.32
C ARG A 538 10.12 -92.90 72.50
N THR A 539 8.95 -92.94 73.14
CA THR A 539 7.64 -93.07 72.47
C THR A 539 7.05 -91.71 72.03
N GLU A 540 7.41 -90.62 72.71
CA GLU A 540 6.89 -89.27 72.47
C GLU A 540 7.55 -88.59 71.25
N ALA A 541 8.79 -88.96 70.92
CA ALA A 541 9.53 -88.41 69.77
C ALA A 541 8.97 -88.85 68.40
N ILE A 542 8.28 -90.00 68.33
CA ILE A 542 7.76 -90.55 67.06
C ILE A 542 6.47 -89.84 66.62
N ILE A 543 5.64 -89.41 67.58
CA ILE A 543 4.36 -88.74 67.32
C ILE A 543 4.56 -87.31 66.78
N GLN A 544 5.60 -86.61 67.22
CA GLN A 544 5.91 -85.23 66.79
C GLN A 544 6.39 -85.15 65.33
N ARG A 545 7.11 -86.17 64.84
CA ARG A 545 7.60 -86.23 63.46
C ARG A 545 6.47 -86.33 62.43
N ASP A 546 5.45 -87.14 62.73
CA ASP A 546 4.35 -87.40 61.80
C ASP A 546 3.34 -86.24 61.74
N GLN A 547 3.32 -85.36 62.74
CA GLN A 547 2.54 -84.11 62.75
C GLN A 547 3.17 -83.04 61.83
N LEU A 548 4.48 -82.86 61.89
CA LEU A 548 5.23 -81.88 61.07
C LEU A 548 5.15 -82.17 59.56
N LEU A 549 5.10 -83.45 59.17
CA LEU A 549 4.97 -83.85 57.77
C LEU A 549 3.62 -83.46 57.15
N ARG A 550 2.51 -83.53 57.90
CA ARG A 550 1.19 -83.13 57.40
C ARG A 550 1.07 -81.61 57.21
N GLU A 551 1.67 -80.85 58.12
CA GLU A 551 1.68 -79.38 58.08
C GLU A 551 2.51 -78.85 56.90
N TYR A 552 3.63 -79.50 56.58
CA TYR A 552 4.45 -79.16 55.41
C TYR A 552 3.70 -79.32 54.07
N TYR A 553 2.96 -80.42 53.89
CA TYR A 553 2.20 -80.65 52.65
C TYR A 553 1.01 -79.67 52.49
N GLN A 554 0.31 -79.33 53.58
CA GLN A 554 -0.74 -78.31 53.53
C GLN A 554 -0.20 -76.90 53.26
N ALA A 555 0.98 -76.57 53.79
CA ALA A 555 1.65 -75.30 53.50
C ALA A 555 2.07 -75.19 52.03
N ARG A 556 2.55 -76.28 51.43
CA ARG A 556 2.93 -76.35 50.00
C ARG A 556 1.73 -76.12 49.08
N GLN A 557 0.60 -76.76 49.35
CA GLN A 557 -0.61 -76.61 48.52
C GLN A 557 -1.17 -75.17 48.59
N LYS A 558 -1.08 -74.51 49.75
CA LYS A 558 -1.46 -73.09 49.91
C LYS A 558 -0.47 -72.13 49.24
N GLN A 559 0.82 -72.49 49.22
CA GLN A 559 1.84 -71.72 48.51
C GLN A 559 1.60 -71.74 46.99
N ASP A 560 1.29 -72.92 46.43
CA ASP A 560 1.04 -73.09 45.00
C ASP A 560 -0.26 -72.37 44.56
N SER A 561 -1.30 -72.32 45.41
CA SER A 561 -2.50 -71.51 45.13
C SER A 561 -2.22 -70.01 45.20
N ALA A 562 -1.43 -69.55 46.19
CA ALA A 562 -1.07 -68.14 46.34
C ALA A 562 -0.21 -67.64 45.16
N THR A 563 0.62 -68.49 44.56
CA THR A 563 1.40 -68.13 43.37
C THR A 563 0.52 -67.90 42.14
N LEU A 564 -0.52 -68.71 41.93
CA LEU A 564 -1.45 -68.54 40.79
C LEU A 564 -2.29 -67.25 40.94
N ASP A 565 -2.72 -66.93 42.16
CA ASP A 565 -3.44 -65.68 42.44
C ASP A 565 -2.53 -64.45 42.24
N MET A 566 -1.24 -64.55 42.60
CA MET A 566 -0.26 -63.50 42.36
C MET A 566 0.02 -63.29 40.86
N GLU A 567 0.07 -64.35 40.05
CA GLU A 567 0.19 -64.23 38.59
C GLU A 567 -1.04 -63.59 37.94
N ARG A 568 -2.25 -63.88 38.45
CA ARG A 568 -3.48 -63.22 38.00
C ARG A 568 -3.47 -61.73 38.34
N ALA A 569 -3.13 -61.38 39.58
CA ALA A 569 -3.01 -59.98 40.01
C ALA A 569 -1.93 -59.22 39.21
N THR A 570 -0.83 -59.88 38.85
CA THR A 570 0.22 -59.28 38.03
C THR A 570 -0.28 -58.95 36.62
N LYS A 571 -1.08 -59.83 36.01
CA LYS A 571 -1.70 -59.57 34.69
C LYS A 571 -2.73 -58.44 34.75
N GLU A 572 -3.51 -58.36 35.81
CA GLU A 572 -4.45 -57.25 36.03
C GLU A 572 -3.72 -55.92 36.22
N MET A 573 -2.62 -55.88 36.96
CA MET A 573 -1.76 -54.69 37.06
C MET A 573 -1.16 -54.27 35.71
N GLU A 574 -0.75 -55.23 34.87
CA GLU A 574 -0.23 -54.95 33.53
C GLU A 574 -1.29 -54.32 32.62
N VAL A 575 -2.54 -54.81 32.68
CA VAL A 575 -3.66 -54.24 31.92
C VAL A 575 -4.01 -52.84 32.42
N LEU A 576 -4.06 -52.63 33.74
CA LEU A 576 -4.32 -51.32 34.33
C LEU A 576 -3.20 -50.31 34.00
N ARG A 577 -1.94 -50.75 33.94
CA ARG A 577 -0.83 -49.90 33.47
C ARG A 577 -1.03 -49.45 32.03
N LYS A 578 -1.34 -50.37 31.12
CA LYS A 578 -1.61 -50.05 29.71
C LYS A 578 -2.79 -49.10 29.56
N GLN A 579 -3.83 -49.25 30.39
CA GLN A 579 -4.94 -48.30 30.42
C GLN A 579 -4.52 -46.92 30.95
N CYS A 580 -3.68 -46.84 31.98
CA CYS A 580 -3.15 -45.56 32.45
C CYS A 580 -2.26 -44.88 31.40
N GLU A 581 -1.45 -45.65 30.67
CA GLU A 581 -0.62 -45.15 29.56
C GLU A 581 -1.49 -44.61 28.42
N ALA A 582 -2.54 -45.33 28.03
CA ALA A 582 -3.49 -44.89 27.01
C ALA A 582 -4.22 -43.60 27.43
N MET A 583 -4.74 -43.54 28.67
CA MET A 583 -5.38 -42.34 29.20
C MET A 583 -4.41 -41.16 29.30
N SER A 584 -3.13 -41.41 29.61
CA SER A 584 -2.10 -40.36 29.62
C SER A 584 -1.82 -39.83 28.21
N GLN A 585 -1.86 -40.70 27.20
CA GLN A 585 -1.67 -40.31 25.80
C GLN A 585 -2.86 -39.49 25.28
N GLU A 586 -4.09 -39.92 25.56
CA GLU A 586 -5.32 -39.16 25.24
C GLU A 586 -5.34 -37.78 25.92
N LEU A 587 -4.89 -37.70 27.19
CA LEU A 587 -4.74 -36.42 27.89
C LEU A 587 -3.73 -35.50 27.21
N GLN A 588 -2.62 -36.05 26.70
CA GLN A 588 -1.59 -35.30 26.01
C GLN A 588 -2.07 -34.80 24.64
N GLU A 589 -2.83 -35.61 23.91
CA GLU A 589 -3.47 -35.23 22.65
C GLU A 589 -4.52 -34.12 22.87
N ALA A 590 -5.39 -34.27 23.86
CA ALA A 590 -6.36 -33.24 24.25
C ALA A 590 -5.68 -31.92 24.67
N ALA A 591 -4.54 -32.00 25.36
CA ALA A 591 -3.75 -30.81 25.70
C ALA A 591 -3.15 -30.12 24.46
N GLN A 592 -2.67 -30.89 23.48
CA GLN A 592 -2.19 -30.33 22.22
C GLN A 592 -3.31 -29.67 21.42
N GLU A 593 -4.49 -30.29 21.36
CA GLU A 593 -5.67 -29.71 20.72
C GLU A 593 -6.11 -28.40 21.40
N ALA A 594 -6.07 -28.35 22.74
CA ALA A 594 -6.34 -27.14 23.50
C ALA A 594 -5.36 -26.00 23.15
N GLU A 595 -4.06 -26.30 23.02
CA GLU A 595 -3.06 -25.31 22.60
C GLU A 595 -3.25 -24.86 21.14
N VAL A 596 -3.64 -25.76 20.23
CA VAL A 596 -3.99 -25.38 18.85
C VAL A 596 -5.22 -24.47 18.83
N ALA A 597 -6.26 -24.79 19.62
CA ALA A 597 -7.44 -23.95 19.76
C ALA A 597 -7.09 -22.57 20.35
N LYS A 598 -6.18 -22.53 21.31
CA LYS A 598 -5.65 -21.30 21.90
C LYS A 598 -4.92 -20.44 20.85
N CYS A 599 -4.04 -21.05 20.05
CA CYS A 599 -3.34 -20.37 18.96
C CYS A 599 -4.31 -19.81 17.91
N ARG A 600 -5.34 -20.57 17.53
CA ARG A 600 -6.39 -20.11 16.59
C ARG A 600 -7.16 -18.92 17.14
N ARG A 601 -7.52 -18.96 18.42
CA ARG A 601 -8.20 -17.86 19.11
C ARG A 601 -7.31 -16.61 19.17
N ASP A 602 -6.03 -16.76 19.50
CA ASP A 602 -5.08 -15.64 19.56
C ASP A 602 -4.85 -15.03 18.16
N TRP A 603 -4.79 -15.86 17.12
CA TRP A 603 -4.73 -15.39 15.73
C TRP A 603 -6.00 -14.61 15.33
N ALA A 604 -7.18 -15.12 15.69
CA ALA A 604 -8.44 -14.42 15.43
C ALA A 604 -8.52 -13.06 16.16
N PHE A 605 -8.04 -12.98 17.39
CA PHE A 605 -7.93 -11.71 18.11
C PHE A 605 -6.95 -10.74 17.45
N GLN A 606 -5.79 -11.23 17.00
CA GLN A 606 -4.83 -10.41 16.28
C GLN A 606 -5.40 -9.84 14.97
N GLU A 607 -6.12 -10.66 14.18
CA GLU A 607 -6.73 -10.18 12.93
C GLU A 607 -7.86 -9.18 13.22
N ARG A 608 -8.65 -9.40 14.28
CA ARG A 608 -9.64 -8.42 14.73
C ARG A 608 -8.99 -7.10 15.14
N ASP A 609 -7.91 -7.13 15.90
CA ASP A 609 -7.22 -5.91 16.34
C ASP A 609 -6.61 -5.15 15.16
N LYS A 610 -6.14 -5.87 14.14
CA LYS A 610 -5.70 -5.29 12.86
C LYS A 610 -6.85 -4.60 12.11
N ILE A 611 -8.01 -5.25 12.01
CA ILE A 611 -9.21 -4.64 11.41
C ILE A 611 -9.64 -3.39 12.20
N VAL A 612 -9.56 -3.43 13.53
CA VAL A 612 -9.86 -2.26 14.38
C VAL A 612 -8.89 -1.11 14.10
N ALA A 613 -7.59 -1.40 14.02
CA ALA A 613 -6.57 -0.39 13.70
C ALA A 613 -6.78 0.21 12.29
N GLU A 614 -7.11 -0.61 11.29
CA GLU A 614 -7.43 -0.14 9.95
C GLU A 614 -8.68 0.74 9.94
N ARG A 615 -9.73 0.36 10.69
CA ARG A 615 -10.95 1.17 10.85
C ARG A 615 -10.66 2.51 11.53
N GLU A 616 -9.79 2.53 12.54
CA GLU A 616 -9.37 3.76 13.21
C GLU A 616 -8.55 4.66 12.29
N SER A 617 -7.65 4.08 11.50
CA SER A 617 -6.90 4.78 10.46
C SER A 617 -7.84 5.45 9.45
N ILE A 618 -8.82 4.71 8.92
CA ILE A 618 -9.84 5.26 8.01
C ILE A 618 -10.62 6.39 8.67
N ARG A 619 -11.01 6.24 9.94
CA ARG A 619 -11.72 7.29 10.70
C ARG A 619 -10.87 8.57 10.79
N THR A 620 -9.57 8.44 11.12
CA THR A 620 -8.67 9.59 11.17
C THR A 620 -8.48 10.26 9.81
N LEU A 621 -8.42 9.50 8.72
CA LEU A 621 -8.38 10.03 7.37
C LEU A 621 -9.64 10.82 7.02
N CYS A 622 -10.83 10.27 7.32
CA CYS A 622 -12.09 10.97 7.11
C CYS A 622 -12.17 12.27 7.92
N ASP A 623 -11.70 12.28 9.17
CA ASP A 623 -11.64 13.48 9.99
C ASP A 623 -10.68 14.53 9.40
N ASN A 624 -9.54 14.10 8.86
CA ASN A 624 -8.60 15.00 8.20
C ASN A 624 -9.20 15.62 6.94
N LEU A 625 -9.82 14.81 6.07
CA LEU A 625 -10.51 15.30 4.88
C LEU A 625 -11.65 16.26 5.23
N ARG A 626 -12.37 15.97 6.32
CA ARG A 626 -13.43 16.85 6.82
C ARG A 626 -12.86 18.21 7.27
N ARG A 627 -11.74 18.21 8.00
CA ARG A 627 -11.04 19.45 8.39
C ARG A 627 -10.45 20.21 7.20
N GLU A 628 -9.88 19.52 6.21
CA GLU A 628 -9.37 20.15 5.00
C GLU A 628 -10.48 20.84 4.21
N ARG A 629 -11.63 20.18 4.06
CA ARG A 629 -12.83 20.80 3.50
C ARG A 629 -13.24 22.02 4.32
N ASP A 630 -13.30 21.92 5.65
CA ASP A 630 -13.72 23.05 6.49
C ASP A 630 -12.76 24.25 6.40
N ARG A 631 -11.45 23.98 6.26
CA ARG A 631 -10.45 25.01 5.96
C ARG A 631 -10.69 25.62 4.59
N ALA A 632 -10.82 24.81 3.54
CA ALA A 632 -11.08 25.32 2.18
C ALA A 632 -12.37 26.16 2.10
N VAL A 633 -13.42 25.78 2.82
CA VAL A 633 -14.65 26.56 2.95
C VAL A 633 -14.39 27.89 3.68
N SER A 634 -13.58 27.87 4.73
CA SER A 634 -13.21 29.08 5.48
C SER A 634 -12.37 30.04 4.62
N ASP A 635 -11.38 29.53 3.89
CA ASP A 635 -10.52 30.29 2.98
C ASP A 635 -11.35 30.91 1.85
N LEU A 636 -12.31 30.16 1.29
CA LEU A 636 -13.24 30.68 0.29
C LEU A 636 -14.11 31.81 0.86
N ALA A 637 -14.62 31.64 2.08
CA ALA A 637 -15.41 32.67 2.75
C ALA A 637 -14.60 33.94 3.06
N GLU A 638 -13.30 33.81 3.33
CA GLU A 638 -12.39 34.94 3.49
C GLU A 638 -12.08 35.62 2.15
N ALA A 639 -11.81 34.85 1.09
CA ALA A 639 -11.61 35.38 -0.26
C ALA A 639 -12.83 36.17 -0.75
N LEU A 640 -14.05 35.69 -0.47
CA LEU A 640 -15.28 36.42 -0.78
C LEU A 640 -15.39 37.75 -0.01
N ARG A 641 -15.02 37.77 1.28
CA ARG A 641 -14.98 39.00 2.07
C ARG A 641 -13.96 40.00 1.53
N ASN A 642 -12.76 39.53 1.19
CA ASN A 642 -11.73 40.37 0.56
C ASN A 642 -12.19 40.93 -0.80
N LEU A 643 -12.93 40.14 -1.59
CA LEU A 643 -13.50 40.60 -2.85
C LEU A 643 -14.58 41.69 -2.63
N ASP A 644 -15.43 41.53 -1.62
CA ASP A 644 -16.40 42.57 -1.25
C ASP A 644 -15.72 43.86 -0.78
N ASP A 645 -14.65 43.75 0.01
CA ASP A 645 -13.92 44.93 0.51
C ASP A 645 -13.14 45.64 -0.61
N THR A 646 -12.49 44.90 -1.52
CA THR A 646 -11.87 45.50 -2.72
C THR A 646 -12.91 46.14 -3.64
N ARG A 647 -14.11 45.57 -3.74
CA ARG A 647 -15.22 46.19 -4.49
C ARG A 647 -15.70 47.47 -3.83
N LYS A 648 -15.79 47.53 -2.49
CA LYS A 648 -16.10 48.76 -1.75
C LYS A 648 -15.02 49.82 -1.99
N GLN A 649 -13.74 49.47 -1.86
CA GLN A 649 -12.62 50.39 -2.12
C GLN A 649 -12.64 50.92 -3.55
N LYS A 650 -12.89 50.06 -4.55
CA LYS A 650 -13.06 50.49 -5.95
C LYS A 650 -14.21 51.50 -6.09
N ASN A 651 -15.34 51.26 -5.44
CA ASN A 651 -16.50 52.15 -5.50
C ASN A 651 -16.23 53.50 -4.79
N GLU A 652 -15.48 53.49 -3.70
CA GLU A 652 -14.99 54.70 -3.02
C GLU A 652 -14.07 55.51 -3.94
N ALA A 653 -13.02 54.88 -4.48
CA ALA A 653 -12.10 55.52 -5.41
C ALA A 653 -12.81 56.05 -6.66
N ALA A 654 -13.82 55.33 -7.17
CA ALA A 654 -14.64 55.80 -8.29
C ALA A 654 -15.47 57.05 -7.94
N ARG A 655 -15.98 57.14 -6.70
CA ARG A 655 -16.67 58.35 -6.21
C ARG A 655 -15.70 59.51 -6.05
N GLU A 656 -14.56 59.31 -5.40
CA GLU A 656 -13.51 60.33 -5.26
C GLU A 656 -13.05 60.86 -6.63
N LEU A 657 -12.84 59.96 -7.60
CA LEU A 657 -12.44 60.32 -8.96
C LEU A 657 -13.55 61.11 -9.68
N LYS A 658 -14.82 60.78 -9.44
CA LYS A 658 -15.96 61.56 -9.95
C LYS A 658 -15.99 62.96 -9.34
N GLU A 659 -15.80 63.08 -8.03
CA GLU A 659 -15.74 64.38 -7.34
C GLU A 659 -14.56 65.24 -7.82
N LEU A 660 -13.39 64.63 -8.03
CA LEU A 660 -12.21 65.29 -8.60
C LEU A 660 -12.47 65.77 -10.03
N LYS A 661 -13.14 64.95 -10.86
CA LYS A 661 -13.56 65.36 -12.20
C LYS A 661 -14.53 66.53 -12.15
N GLU A 662 -15.57 66.47 -11.32
CA GLU A 662 -16.52 67.58 -11.16
C GLU A 662 -15.81 68.85 -10.65
N LYS A 663 -14.81 68.74 -9.75
CA LYS A 663 -13.98 69.88 -9.31
C LYS A 663 -13.14 70.45 -10.45
N MET A 664 -12.49 69.61 -11.26
CA MET A 664 -11.72 70.02 -12.43
C MET A 664 -12.61 70.69 -13.48
N GLU A 665 -13.79 70.13 -13.75
CA GLU A 665 -14.74 70.66 -14.72
C GLU A 665 -15.29 72.01 -14.25
N ASN A 666 -15.61 72.14 -12.96
CA ASN A 666 -15.95 73.42 -12.33
C ASN A 666 -14.79 74.44 -12.39
N GLN A 667 -13.54 74.00 -12.23
CA GLN A 667 -12.36 74.86 -12.41
C GLN A 667 -12.22 75.32 -13.86
N LEU A 668 -12.33 74.41 -14.82
CA LEU A 668 -12.29 74.73 -16.24
C LEU A 668 -13.44 75.66 -16.65
N GLU A 669 -14.62 75.50 -16.06
CA GLU A 669 -15.76 76.37 -16.29
C GLU A 669 -15.55 77.75 -15.66
N LYS A 670 -14.94 77.83 -14.47
CA LYS A 670 -14.50 79.10 -13.86
C LYS A 670 -13.42 79.78 -14.70
N GLU A 671 -12.44 79.04 -15.20
CA GLU A 671 -11.42 79.54 -16.12
C GLU A 671 -12.01 79.97 -17.45
N ALA A 672 -12.98 79.24 -18.01
CA ALA A 672 -13.68 79.62 -19.22
C ALA A 672 -14.48 80.91 -19.03
N ARG A 673 -15.15 81.05 -17.89
CA ARG A 673 -15.82 82.30 -17.48
C ARG A 673 -14.81 83.43 -17.28
N PHE A 674 -13.65 83.15 -16.67
CA PHE A 674 -12.56 84.12 -16.53
C PHE A 674 -11.98 84.53 -17.90
N ARG A 675 -11.76 83.58 -18.82
CA ARG A 675 -11.35 83.85 -20.21
C ARG A 675 -12.40 84.64 -20.97
N GLN A 676 -13.70 84.39 -20.76
CA GLN A 676 -14.79 85.20 -21.34
C GLN A 676 -14.84 86.62 -20.75
N LEU A 677 -14.57 86.79 -19.47
CA LEU A 677 -14.40 88.10 -18.82
C LEU A 677 -13.15 88.84 -19.32
N MET A 678 -12.06 88.13 -19.61
CA MET A 678 -10.82 88.67 -20.17
C MET A 678 -10.93 88.97 -21.68
N ALA A 679 -11.79 88.25 -22.43
CA ALA A 679 -12.03 88.49 -23.85
C ALA A 679 -12.80 89.80 -24.14
N HIS A 680 -13.42 90.41 -23.13
CA HIS A 680 -14.08 91.71 -23.25
C HIS A 680 -13.23 92.90 -22.78
N ASN A 681 -11.97 92.69 -22.39
CA ASN A 681 -11.04 93.79 -22.16
C ASN A 681 -9.97 93.85 -23.25
N SER A 682 -9.91 95.04 -23.82
CA SER A 682 -9.16 95.46 -24.99
C SER A 682 -7.69 95.04 -25.01
N HIS A 683 -7.27 94.66 -26.21
CA HIS A 683 -6.00 94.98 -26.87
C HIS A 683 -4.70 94.95 -26.05
N ASP A 684 -3.80 94.11 -26.59
CA ASP A 684 -2.42 94.47 -26.90
C ASP A 684 -1.47 94.60 -25.70
N SER A 685 -0.76 93.52 -25.42
CA SER A 685 0.65 93.55 -24.98
C SER A 685 1.23 92.14 -25.03
N ALA A 686 2.21 91.95 -25.90
CA ALA A 686 3.19 90.89 -25.81
C ALA A 686 4.00 91.05 -24.52
N ILE A 687 3.92 90.09 -23.59
CA ILE A 687 4.88 89.98 -22.48
C ILE A 687 5.14 88.49 -22.21
N ASP A 688 6.42 88.14 -22.34
CA ASP A 688 7.06 86.91 -21.88
C ASP A 688 6.60 86.52 -20.47
N THR A 689 6.30 85.24 -20.27
CA THR A 689 6.20 84.69 -18.91
C THR A 689 7.22 83.58 -18.77
N ASP A 690 8.31 83.95 -18.13
CA ASP A 690 9.44 83.12 -17.78
C ASP A 690 9.03 81.96 -16.86
N SER A 691 9.74 80.86 -17.06
CA SER A 691 9.98 79.70 -16.19
C SER A 691 9.43 79.79 -14.76
N LEU A 692 8.38 79.02 -14.47
CA LEU A 692 8.11 78.53 -13.11
C LEU A 692 8.90 77.23 -12.91
N GLU A 693 9.99 77.31 -12.14
CA GLU A 693 10.65 76.17 -11.52
C GLU A 693 9.63 75.38 -10.69
N TRP A 694 9.37 74.14 -11.09
CA TRP A 694 8.67 73.20 -10.22
C TRP A 694 9.68 72.72 -9.18
N GLU A 695 9.55 73.19 -7.94
CA GLU A 695 10.18 72.57 -6.79
C GLU A 695 9.66 71.13 -6.68
N THR A 696 10.44 70.17 -7.15
CA THR A 696 10.24 68.76 -6.82
C THR A 696 10.65 68.56 -5.37
N GLU A 697 9.67 68.59 -4.48
CA GLU A 697 9.82 68.11 -3.10
C GLU A 697 10.11 66.59 -3.15
N VAL A 698 11.35 66.23 -2.87
CA VAL A 698 11.75 64.84 -2.66
C VAL A 698 11.16 64.40 -1.33
N VAL A 699 9.99 63.75 -1.38
CA VAL A 699 9.47 63.00 -0.24
C VAL A 699 10.32 61.74 -0.07
N GLU A 700 11.29 61.80 0.85
CA GLU A 700 11.98 60.61 1.35
C GLU A 700 10.95 59.72 2.04
N PHE A 701 10.58 58.60 1.40
CA PHE A 701 9.90 57.51 2.09
C PHE A 701 10.92 56.80 2.98
N GLU A 702 10.82 56.99 4.30
CA GLU A 702 11.41 56.09 5.29
C GLU A 702 10.91 54.68 5.01
N LYS A 703 11.81 53.86 4.48
CA LYS A 703 11.58 52.43 4.26
C LYS A 703 11.89 51.74 5.58
N ASP A 704 10.86 51.48 6.37
CA ASP A 704 10.92 50.51 7.47
C ASP A 704 11.42 49.16 6.93
N ARG A 705 12.72 48.94 7.09
CA ARG A 705 13.33 47.61 7.02
C ARG A 705 13.37 47.08 8.44
N GLU A 706 12.39 46.25 8.78
CA GLU A 706 12.54 45.26 9.83
C GLU A 706 13.63 44.27 9.39
N ASP A 707 14.89 44.59 9.68
CA ASP A 707 15.96 43.60 9.68
C ASP A 707 15.73 42.67 10.88
N MET A 708 15.20 41.50 10.56
CA MET A 708 15.10 40.33 11.41
C MET A 708 16.47 39.99 12.01
N ASP A 709 16.60 40.20 13.33
CA ASP A 709 17.82 40.04 14.10
C ASP A 709 18.17 38.54 14.30
N LEU A 710 18.86 37.96 13.32
CA LEU A 710 19.32 36.56 13.29
C LEU A 710 20.57 36.30 14.16
N LYS A 711 20.58 36.79 15.41
CA LYS A 711 21.68 36.55 16.37
C LYS A 711 21.26 36.17 17.80
N ALA A 712 20.05 35.63 17.98
CA ALA A 712 19.56 35.16 19.28
C ALA A 712 19.44 33.63 19.41
N LEU A 713 20.42 32.83 18.95
CA LEU A 713 20.54 31.42 19.31
C LEU A 713 22.01 31.01 19.44
N GLY A 714 22.56 31.22 20.64
CA GLY A 714 23.91 30.75 20.96
C GLY A 714 24.46 31.35 22.23
N LYS A 715 24.03 30.84 23.39
CA LYS A 715 24.78 30.82 24.67
C LYS A 715 23.95 30.15 25.77
N TYR A 716 23.97 28.81 25.79
CA TYR A 716 23.79 28.05 27.04
C TYR A 716 24.87 26.96 27.08
N CYS A 717 26.03 27.33 27.63
CA CYS A 717 27.02 26.38 28.11
C CYS A 717 27.97 27.09 29.08
N ARG A 718 27.68 27.02 30.38
CA ARG A 718 28.71 26.97 31.42
C ARG A 718 28.17 26.43 32.76
N ARG A 719 28.82 25.34 33.17
CA ARG A 719 29.22 24.96 34.53
C ARG A 719 28.13 24.60 35.55
N LYS A 720 28.09 23.29 35.83
CA LYS A 720 28.21 22.80 37.21
C LYS A 720 29.24 21.67 37.26
N VAL A 721 30.35 21.95 37.92
CA VAL A 721 31.30 20.98 38.48
C VAL A 721 31.12 21.07 40.00
N LYS A 722 30.84 19.92 40.62
CA LYS A 722 31.01 19.55 42.04
C LYS A 722 31.14 18.01 41.98
N SER A 723 32.30 17.37 42.21
CA SER A 723 32.87 17.01 43.54
C SER A 723 31.73 16.65 44.52
N GLU A 724 31.35 15.38 44.67
CA GLU A 724 32.10 14.24 45.24
C GLU A 724 31.63 12.91 44.67
#